data_AF-A0A1F9F6D1-F1
#
_entry.id   AF-A0A1F9F6D1-F1
#
_cell.length_a   1.000
_cell.length_b   1.000
_cell.length_c   1.000
_cell.angle_alpha   90.00
_cell.angle_beta   90.00
_cell.angle_gamma   90.00
#
_symmetry.space_group_name_H-M   'P 1'
#
loop_
_entity.id
_entity.type
_entity.pdbx_description
1 polymer ?
#
loop_
_entity_poly.entity_id
_entity_poly.type
_entity_poly.pdbx_seq_one_letter_code
_entity_poly.pdbx_strand_id
1 'polypeptide(L)'
;MRAVIRLARLTLGLVVGCSSTTSTEVSFGSEPQLSVSGSVVRFASAAEGRALLGAPDGFTLALSAFDRSLRLGTARDVSDDEYRSHVGAQTLEWTRVERNEWVREVRELDRALQGLELCLPPEVLLVKTTGRDEMGAAYTRGAAIVLPVEQAARARIGLLAHELFHIASRACPKQRERLYALIGFSPLPRVSPPSEHEERRITNPDAERLDAYVVVEDGAEQHNVVPLLVSGVAIEQAISGHNWFRSLKVLLLEIDPKLGRIERDAGGRPRVLDAARTDWTSRLAKNTDYAIHPEEVLAENFALLVKRRRGERLELNAPELVDALEASLGSVSGSGERCALVVTDDDIPSGSATAGALFVGEDELGRRLLTNDAIAVARGFVDAGFPCVVVADSHEGAIDAARVKAAGFRTTTPTDPTWMWPLVGVAGPRYDVAALVGYHGRAGAGGFRDHTLNDFVSAEMNGKDIGEVELLALGLSALGTRVVLVTGDHAAVAEAKAASPTIESVAVRWRNVEGQSRFLSESEAPSILEAAARRAAKKAVPLLTSKVPLELRVRARGEASAKAAVERASSALVAGRERLSTLLEGPLVVEGTLTREGKSLVWRSPTALGAFVSLIVVASACRPPQEAWGFIEEGYRAYQAGSYETAIAAYERALELDPDDVATWCRIGRARLAHGKRAEARAAFSAAMARIDDVNDQQMKEVCTQGASDAAAK
;
A
#
# COMPACT_ATOMS: atom_id res chain seq x y z
N MET A 1 -13.30 22.57 2.13
CA MET A 1 -12.56 23.60 2.91
C MET A 1 -12.39 23.28 4.40
N ARG A 2 -13.35 22.65 5.10
CA ARG A 2 -13.24 22.17 6.49
C ARG A 2 -12.48 20.84 6.67
N ALA A 3 -12.21 20.11 5.60
CA ALA A 3 -11.39 18.90 5.68
C ALA A 3 -9.87 19.13 5.66
N VAL A 4 -9.43 20.19 4.98
CA VAL A 4 -8.08 20.75 5.15
C VAL A 4 -7.92 21.31 6.57
N ILE A 5 -9.00 21.87 7.16
CA ILE A 5 -9.06 22.27 8.59
C ILE A 5 -8.91 21.06 9.51
N ARG A 6 -9.39 19.87 9.11
CA ARG A 6 -9.12 18.65 9.87
C ARG A 6 -7.66 18.25 9.72
N LEU A 7 -7.06 18.20 8.53
CA LEU A 7 -5.64 17.86 8.38
C LEU A 7 -4.72 18.81 9.17
N ALA A 8 -5.01 20.12 9.16
CA ALA A 8 -4.31 21.13 9.97
C ALA A 8 -4.60 21.01 11.48
N ARG A 9 -5.82 20.67 11.93
CA ARG A 9 -6.10 20.36 13.34
C ARG A 9 -5.57 18.98 13.78
N LEU A 10 -5.36 18.06 12.84
CA LEU A 10 -4.81 16.72 13.05
C LEU A 10 -3.27 16.74 13.08
N THR A 11 -2.62 17.82 12.61
CA THR A 11 -1.15 18.01 12.61
C THR A 11 -0.64 19.22 13.42
N LEU A 12 -1.43 20.27 13.69
CA LEU A 12 -1.01 21.48 14.43
C LEU A 12 -1.70 21.64 15.80
N GLY A 13 -1.73 20.59 16.60
CA GLY A 13 -2.01 20.75 18.03
C GLY A 13 -0.72 21.11 18.79
N LEU A 14 -0.56 22.40 19.11
CA LEU A 14 0.51 23.04 19.92
C LEU A 14 1.82 23.35 19.18
N VAL A 15 2.18 24.64 19.08
CA VAL A 15 3.34 25.26 19.76
C VAL A 15 3.17 26.78 19.70
N VAL A 16 2.84 27.39 20.84
CA VAL A 16 3.13 28.80 21.11
C VAL A 16 4.56 28.85 21.66
N GLY A 17 5.42 29.60 21.00
CA GLY A 17 6.66 30.14 21.57
C GLY A 17 7.89 29.23 21.53
N CYS A 18 8.78 29.47 20.56
CA CYS A 18 10.21 29.66 20.86
C CYS A 18 10.95 30.16 19.62
N SER A 19 11.50 31.37 19.73
CA SER A 19 12.47 31.95 18.80
C SER A 19 13.87 31.41 19.10
N SER A 20 14.58 30.90 18.09
CA SER A 20 15.99 31.25 17.83
C SER A 20 16.49 30.58 16.55
N THR A 21 17.28 31.34 15.81
CA THR A 21 17.90 31.02 14.53
C THR A 21 19.09 30.08 14.69
N THR A 22 19.07 28.94 14.02
CA THR A 22 20.25 28.24 13.47
C THR A 22 19.79 27.26 12.39
N SER A 23 20.59 27.13 11.32
CA SER A 23 20.45 26.10 10.29
C SER A 23 20.43 24.72 10.95
N THR A 24 19.24 24.14 11.07
CA THR A 24 19.02 22.83 11.69
C THR A 24 18.91 21.80 10.57
N GLU A 25 20.03 21.15 10.26
CA GLU A 25 19.99 19.83 9.64
C GLU A 25 19.41 18.87 10.67
N VAL A 26 18.17 18.42 10.44
CA VAL A 26 17.52 17.45 11.31
C VAL A 26 17.74 16.06 10.72
N SER A 27 18.64 15.30 11.34
CA SER A 27 18.85 13.88 11.06
C SER A 27 17.89 13.04 11.91
N PHE A 28 17.05 12.22 11.28
CA PHE A 28 16.22 11.23 11.94
C PHE A 28 16.52 9.82 11.44
N GLY A 29 16.77 8.88 12.35
CA GLY A 29 16.90 7.47 12.02
C GLY A 29 16.34 6.60 13.13
N SER A 30 15.21 5.93 12.86
CA SER A 30 14.92 4.59 13.37
C SER A 30 14.81 3.67 12.16
N GLU A 31 15.34 2.45 12.27
CA GLU A 31 15.40 1.50 11.15
C GLU A 31 14.01 1.30 10.52
N PRO A 32 13.90 1.24 9.17
CA PRO A 32 12.63 1.00 8.48
C PRO A 32 11.98 -0.30 8.96
N GLN A 33 10.65 -0.28 9.17
CA GLN A 33 9.90 -1.48 9.52
C GLN A 33 10.03 -2.47 8.37
N LEU A 34 10.55 -3.66 8.69
CA LEU A 34 10.73 -4.75 7.75
C LEU A 34 9.36 -5.41 7.52
N SER A 35 8.99 -5.68 6.28
CA SER A 35 7.71 -6.35 5.95
C SER A 35 7.84 -7.30 4.78
N VAL A 36 6.88 -8.24 4.68
CA VAL A 36 6.74 -9.18 3.58
C VAL A 36 5.26 -9.42 3.29
N SER A 37 4.82 -9.16 2.05
CA SER A 37 3.41 -9.30 1.63
C SER A 37 2.40 -8.63 2.57
N GLY A 38 2.75 -7.44 3.10
CA GLY A 38 1.91 -6.68 4.03
C GLY A 38 2.06 -7.06 5.52
N SER A 39 2.74 -8.16 5.85
CA SER A 39 3.03 -8.54 7.23
C SER A 39 4.29 -7.90 7.77
N VAL A 40 4.24 -7.42 9.01
CA VAL A 40 5.41 -6.89 9.72
C VAL A 40 6.35 -8.04 10.08
N VAL A 41 7.63 -7.91 9.77
CA VAL A 41 8.66 -8.87 10.17
C VAL A 41 9.53 -8.27 11.27
N ARG A 42 9.65 -8.97 12.39
CA ARG A 42 10.42 -8.47 13.54
C ARG A 42 11.38 -9.52 14.07
N PHE A 43 12.56 -9.07 14.48
CA PHE A 43 13.53 -9.92 15.17
C PHE A 43 13.15 -10.00 16.65
N ALA A 44 12.81 -11.19 17.13
CA ALA A 44 12.50 -11.41 18.53
C ALA A 44 13.76 -11.31 19.40
N SER A 45 13.65 -10.68 20.57
CA SER A 45 14.65 -10.80 21.64
C SER A 45 14.68 -12.23 22.19
N ALA A 46 15.75 -12.59 22.90
CA ALA A 46 15.85 -13.89 23.56
C ALA A 46 14.73 -14.11 24.59
N ALA A 47 14.26 -13.03 25.23
CA ALA A 47 13.16 -13.07 26.18
C ALA A 47 11.81 -13.34 25.51
N GLU A 48 11.52 -12.68 24.38
CA GLU A 48 10.31 -12.92 23.58
C GLU A 48 10.31 -14.34 23.01
N GLY A 49 11.44 -14.79 22.47
CA GLY A 49 11.60 -16.17 22.00
C GLY A 49 11.36 -17.20 23.10
N ARG A 50 11.89 -16.97 24.31
CA ARG A 50 11.68 -17.86 25.47
C ARG A 50 10.21 -17.95 25.85
N ALA A 51 9.53 -16.80 25.91
CA ALA A 51 8.11 -16.76 26.24
C ALA A 51 7.27 -17.49 25.18
N LEU A 52 7.58 -17.29 23.89
CA LEU A 52 6.88 -17.92 22.79
C LEU A 52 7.07 -19.44 22.78
N LEU A 53 8.32 -19.92 22.81
CA LEU A 53 8.61 -21.35 22.70
C LEU A 53 8.31 -22.14 23.98
N GLY A 54 8.33 -21.48 25.14
CA GLY A 54 7.98 -22.07 26.43
C GLY A 54 6.46 -22.12 26.71
N ALA A 55 5.64 -21.47 25.88
CA ALA A 55 4.19 -21.48 26.03
C ALA A 55 3.58 -22.80 25.49
N PRO A 56 2.49 -23.29 26.09
CA PRO A 56 1.74 -24.41 25.52
C PRO A 56 1.02 -23.98 24.24
N ASP A 57 1.07 -24.80 23.19
CA ASP A 57 0.37 -24.60 21.94
C ASP A 57 -0.07 -25.92 21.28
N GLY A 58 -0.62 -25.83 20.06
CA GLY A 58 -1.10 -27.00 19.33
C GLY A 58 -0.03 -28.05 19.05
N PHE A 59 1.24 -27.64 18.91
CA PHE A 59 2.36 -28.54 18.70
C PHE A 59 2.75 -29.22 20.02
N THR A 60 2.95 -28.48 21.11
CA THR A 60 3.33 -29.08 22.40
C THR A 60 2.28 -30.08 22.89
N LEU A 61 0.99 -29.77 22.67
CA LEU A 61 -0.12 -30.68 22.98
C LEU A 61 -0.15 -31.93 22.10
N ALA A 62 0.45 -31.89 20.91
CA ALA A 62 0.49 -33.01 19.98
C ALA A 62 1.70 -33.94 20.20
N LEU A 63 2.70 -33.53 20.99
CA LEU A 63 3.92 -34.31 21.19
C LEU A 63 3.67 -35.62 21.95
N SER A 64 4.22 -36.69 21.41
CA SER A 64 4.35 -37.97 22.10
C SER A 64 5.40 -37.91 23.23
N ALA A 65 5.47 -38.94 24.07
CA ALA A 65 6.60 -39.10 25.01
C ALA A 65 7.93 -39.24 24.25
N PHE A 66 7.92 -40.01 23.16
CA PHE A 66 9.07 -40.20 22.28
C PHE A 66 9.58 -38.87 21.70
N ASP A 67 8.68 -38.00 21.22
CA ASP A 67 9.00 -36.68 20.67
C ASP A 67 9.84 -35.82 21.63
N ARG A 68 9.41 -35.76 22.90
CA ARG A 68 10.06 -34.95 23.93
C ARG A 68 11.41 -35.54 24.33
N SER A 69 11.46 -36.86 24.53
CA SER A 69 12.69 -37.59 24.86
C SER A 69 13.74 -37.48 23.75
N LEU A 70 13.32 -37.58 22.49
CA LEU A 70 14.20 -37.44 21.33
C LEU A 70 14.84 -36.04 21.27
N ARG A 71 14.02 -34.98 21.41
CA ARG A 71 14.49 -33.59 21.35
C ARG A 71 15.40 -33.21 22.52
N LEU A 72 15.21 -33.83 23.69
CA LEU A 72 16.13 -33.66 24.84
C LEU A 72 17.32 -34.62 24.81
N GLY A 73 17.41 -35.50 23.80
CA GLY A 73 18.51 -36.45 23.65
C GLY A 73 18.59 -37.45 24.82
N THR A 74 17.45 -37.92 25.32
CA THR A 74 17.39 -38.81 26.49
C THR A 74 16.41 -39.96 26.28
N ALA A 75 16.69 -41.12 26.88
CA ALA A 75 15.82 -42.29 26.82
C ALA A 75 14.78 -42.33 27.95
N ARG A 76 14.86 -41.42 28.93
CA ARG A 76 13.84 -41.31 29.99
C ARG A 76 12.62 -40.56 29.47
N ASP A 77 11.50 -40.75 30.15
CA ASP A 77 10.32 -39.92 29.93
C ASP A 77 10.61 -38.46 30.29
N VAL A 78 10.20 -37.57 29.40
CA VAL A 78 10.29 -36.12 29.55
C VAL A 78 8.87 -35.57 29.69
N SER A 79 8.63 -34.77 30.74
CA SER A 79 7.34 -34.12 30.93
C SER A 79 7.18 -32.94 29.95
N ASP A 80 5.93 -32.55 29.69
CA ASP A 80 5.62 -31.38 28.85
C ASP A 80 6.24 -30.09 29.42
N ASP A 81 6.15 -29.87 30.75
CA ASP A 81 6.77 -28.72 31.42
C ASP A 81 8.30 -28.69 31.28
N GLU A 82 8.93 -29.86 31.39
CA GLU A 82 10.38 -29.98 31.22
C GLU A 82 10.80 -29.67 29.78
N TYR A 83 10.08 -30.23 28.80
CA TYR A 83 10.31 -29.95 27.39
C TYR A 83 10.19 -28.46 27.07
N ARG A 84 9.08 -27.82 27.46
CA ARG A 84 8.86 -26.39 27.20
C ARG A 84 9.91 -25.50 27.88
N SER A 85 10.31 -25.85 29.10
CA SER A 85 11.39 -25.17 29.81
C SER A 85 12.73 -25.30 29.05
N HIS A 86 13.02 -26.48 28.52
CA HIS A 86 14.22 -26.74 27.74
C HIS A 86 14.26 -25.92 26.44
N VAL A 87 13.18 -25.96 25.65
CA VAL A 87 13.09 -25.28 24.36
C VAL A 87 13.13 -23.76 24.54
N GLY A 88 12.38 -23.21 25.50
CA GLY A 88 12.43 -21.78 25.82
C GLY A 88 13.80 -21.31 26.30
N ALA A 89 14.61 -22.19 26.90
CA ALA A 89 15.98 -21.87 27.30
C ALA A 89 16.98 -21.83 26.13
N GLN A 90 16.61 -22.31 24.94
CA GLN A 90 17.50 -22.32 23.77
C GLN A 90 17.51 -21.00 22.99
N THR A 91 16.69 -20.02 23.34
CA THR A 91 16.57 -18.76 22.60
C THR A 91 17.78 -17.85 22.82
N LEU A 92 18.22 -17.19 21.74
CA LEU A 92 19.42 -16.35 21.71
C LEU A 92 19.12 -14.96 21.17
N GLU A 93 19.99 -14.01 21.50
CA GLU A 93 19.96 -12.66 20.93
C GLU A 93 20.51 -12.64 19.49
N TRP A 94 19.90 -11.79 18.66
CA TRP A 94 20.37 -11.51 17.32
C TRP A 94 21.54 -10.52 17.33
N THR A 95 22.62 -10.85 16.62
CA THR A 95 23.69 -9.87 16.37
C THR A 95 23.26 -8.88 15.30
N ARG A 96 23.94 -7.73 15.22
CA ARG A 96 23.68 -6.72 14.18
C ARG A 96 24.01 -7.24 12.78
N VAL A 97 25.06 -8.06 12.64
CA VAL A 97 25.48 -8.63 11.35
C VAL A 97 24.40 -9.56 10.82
N GLU A 98 23.92 -10.49 11.65
CA GLU A 98 22.85 -11.42 11.27
C GLU A 98 21.57 -10.67 10.89
N ARG A 99 21.14 -9.67 11.70
CA ARG A 99 19.95 -8.86 11.37
C ARG A 99 20.05 -8.24 9.98
N ASN A 100 21.20 -7.67 9.64
CA ASN A 100 21.39 -7.03 8.34
C ASN A 100 21.30 -8.00 7.16
N GLU A 101 21.78 -9.24 7.32
CA GLU A 101 21.64 -10.27 6.29
C GLU A 101 20.17 -10.67 6.10
N TRP A 102 19.44 -10.91 7.18
CA TRP A 102 18.03 -11.30 7.12
C TRP A 102 17.13 -10.16 6.64
N VAL A 103 17.42 -8.91 6.98
CA VAL A 103 16.74 -7.72 6.42
C VAL A 103 16.84 -7.71 4.90
N ARG A 104 18.01 -8.05 4.34
CA ARG A 104 18.20 -8.14 2.89
C ARG A 104 17.33 -9.24 2.29
N GLU A 105 17.38 -10.45 2.83
CA GLU A 105 16.62 -11.58 2.29
C GLU A 105 15.10 -11.37 2.40
N VAL A 106 14.61 -10.76 3.49
CA VAL A 106 13.18 -10.42 3.64
C VAL A 106 12.73 -9.41 2.58
N ARG A 107 13.56 -8.40 2.26
CA ARG A 107 13.25 -7.44 1.18
C ARG A 107 13.31 -8.05 -0.22
N GLU A 108 14.19 -9.03 -0.43
CA GLU A 108 14.22 -9.80 -1.70
C GLU A 108 12.99 -10.70 -1.81
N LEU A 109 12.59 -11.34 -0.70
CA LEU A 109 11.39 -12.15 -0.65
C LEU A 109 10.14 -11.32 -0.94
N ASP A 110 9.98 -10.17 -0.29
CA ASP A 110 8.83 -9.27 -0.54
C ASP A 110 8.73 -8.87 -2.02
N ARG A 111 9.86 -8.53 -2.65
CA ARG A 111 9.92 -8.28 -4.09
C ARG A 111 9.53 -9.49 -4.92
N ALA A 112 10.04 -10.68 -4.58
CA ALA A 112 9.71 -11.91 -5.28
C ALA A 112 8.21 -12.24 -5.17
N LEU A 113 7.54 -11.90 -4.06
CA LEU A 113 6.12 -12.17 -3.83
C LEU A 113 5.17 -11.15 -4.47
N GLN A 114 5.67 -10.07 -5.10
CA GLN A 114 4.80 -9.06 -5.72
C GLN A 114 3.83 -9.67 -6.75
N GLY A 115 2.54 -9.41 -6.58
CA GLY A 115 1.47 -9.95 -7.43
C GLY A 115 0.98 -11.34 -7.04
N LEU A 116 1.55 -11.94 -5.99
CA LEU A 116 1.02 -13.14 -5.34
C LEU A 116 0.24 -12.73 -4.08
N GLU A 117 -0.90 -13.38 -3.86
CA GLU A 117 -1.72 -13.29 -2.66
C GLU A 117 -1.27 -14.37 -1.67
N LEU A 118 -0.29 -14.04 -0.83
CA LEU A 118 0.08 -14.87 0.30
C LEU A 118 -0.62 -14.36 1.55
N CYS A 119 -1.44 -15.21 2.15
CA CYS A 119 -2.25 -14.85 3.29
C CYS A 119 -1.43 -15.04 4.57
N LEU A 120 -0.99 -13.94 5.18
CA LEU A 120 -0.08 -13.94 6.33
C LEU A 120 -0.71 -13.26 7.56
N PRO A 121 -0.31 -13.64 8.79
CA PRO A 121 -0.71 -12.92 10.00
C PRO A 121 -0.12 -11.49 10.01
N PRO A 122 -0.67 -10.56 10.82
CA PRO A 122 -0.19 -9.17 10.84
C PRO A 122 1.30 -9.02 11.19
N GLU A 123 1.84 -9.96 11.97
CA GLU A 123 3.26 -9.99 12.36
C GLU A 123 3.84 -11.40 12.18
N VAL A 124 5.08 -11.46 11.69
CA VAL A 124 5.94 -12.65 11.63
C VAL A 124 7.20 -12.38 12.45
N LEU A 125 7.53 -13.28 13.37
CA LEU A 125 8.70 -13.15 14.24
C LEU A 125 9.85 -14.03 13.74
N LEU A 126 11.07 -13.48 13.70
CA LEU A 126 12.31 -14.23 13.50
C LEU A 126 12.94 -14.50 14.87
N VAL A 127 12.92 -15.76 15.30
CA VAL A 127 13.46 -16.22 16.58
C VAL A 127 14.77 -16.95 16.34
N LYS A 128 15.83 -16.61 17.07
CA LYS A 128 17.11 -17.31 16.99
C LYS A 128 17.27 -18.29 18.15
N THR A 129 17.77 -19.49 17.88
CA THR A 129 18.02 -20.51 18.91
C THR A 129 19.41 -21.14 18.81
N THR A 130 19.79 -21.94 19.81
CA THR A 130 21.02 -22.76 19.78
C THR A 130 20.93 -23.90 18.76
N GLY A 131 19.72 -24.30 18.35
CA GLY A 131 19.46 -25.48 17.53
C GLY A 131 19.32 -26.78 18.31
N ARG A 132 19.47 -26.77 19.64
CA ARG A 132 19.20 -27.96 20.48
C ARG A 132 17.72 -28.20 20.71
N ASP A 133 16.87 -27.24 20.36
CA ASP A 133 15.42 -27.30 20.43
C ASP A 133 14.79 -28.23 19.38
N GLU A 134 15.33 -28.25 18.16
CA GLU A 134 14.81 -29.05 17.04
C GLU A 134 15.96 -29.66 16.20
N MET A 135 17.01 -30.13 16.89
CA MET A 135 18.11 -30.91 16.27
C MET A 135 18.80 -30.23 15.07
N GLY A 136 18.92 -28.90 15.13
CA GLY A 136 19.54 -28.07 14.09
C GLY A 136 18.65 -27.74 12.90
N ALA A 137 17.38 -28.15 12.89
CA ALA A 137 16.40 -27.75 11.88
C ALA A 137 15.85 -26.34 12.15
N ALA A 138 15.52 -25.63 11.08
CA ALA A 138 14.61 -24.50 11.16
C ALA A 138 13.18 -25.04 11.09
N TYR A 139 12.24 -24.28 11.66
CA TYR A 139 10.84 -24.65 11.76
C TYR A 139 10.00 -23.43 12.11
N THR A 140 8.68 -23.61 12.13
CA THR A 140 7.72 -22.59 12.55
C THR A 140 6.98 -22.96 13.84
N ARG A 141 6.66 -21.94 14.64
CA ARG A 141 5.76 -22.04 15.81
C ARG A 141 4.80 -20.87 15.81
N GLY A 142 3.54 -21.14 15.49
CA GLY A 142 2.55 -20.08 15.29
C GLY A 142 2.94 -19.18 14.11
N ALA A 143 3.17 -17.90 14.38
CA ALA A 143 3.63 -16.91 13.41
C ALA A 143 5.15 -16.64 13.51
N ALA A 144 5.91 -17.48 14.21
CA ALA A 144 7.36 -17.35 14.32
C ALA A 144 8.09 -18.34 13.40
N ILE A 145 9.13 -17.84 12.74
CA ILE A 145 10.17 -18.63 12.09
C ILE A 145 11.32 -18.78 13.07
N VAL A 146 11.66 -20.01 13.42
CA VAL A 146 12.71 -20.34 14.39
C VAL A 146 13.96 -20.80 13.64
N LEU A 147 15.06 -20.09 13.87
CA LEU A 147 16.31 -20.26 13.15
C LEU A 147 17.43 -20.67 14.12
N PRO A 148 17.96 -21.90 14.00
CA PRO A 148 19.10 -22.32 14.80
C PRO A 148 20.36 -21.56 14.38
N VAL A 149 21.32 -21.43 15.29
CA VAL A 149 22.52 -20.58 15.11
C VAL A 149 23.23 -20.79 13.77
N GLU A 150 23.36 -22.03 13.29
CA GLU A 150 24.02 -22.33 12.01
C GLU A 150 23.27 -21.75 10.80
N GLN A 151 21.93 -21.73 10.86
CA GLN A 151 21.09 -21.20 9.80
C GLN A 151 20.87 -19.69 9.94
N ALA A 152 20.78 -19.19 11.17
CA ALA A 152 20.69 -17.76 11.47
C ALA A 152 21.97 -17.01 11.03
N ALA A 153 23.13 -17.66 11.09
CA ALA A 153 24.43 -17.09 10.73
C ALA A 153 24.60 -16.80 9.23
N ARG A 154 23.78 -17.40 8.36
CA ARG A 154 23.82 -17.17 6.92
C ARG A 154 22.41 -17.17 6.34
N ALA A 155 21.90 -15.98 6.05
CA ALA A 155 20.56 -15.82 5.52
C ALA A 155 20.42 -16.47 4.12
N ARG A 156 19.31 -17.17 3.88
CA ARG A 156 18.99 -17.85 2.62
C ARG A 156 17.53 -17.62 2.27
N ILE A 157 17.25 -16.92 1.15
CA ILE A 157 15.86 -16.67 0.72
C ILE A 157 15.02 -17.94 0.59
N GLY A 158 15.63 -19.05 0.13
CA GLY A 158 14.92 -20.31 -0.04
C GLY A 158 14.41 -20.85 1.29
N LEU A 159 15.25 -20.79 2.33
CA LEU A 159 14.84 -21.16 3.68
C LEU A 159 13.75 -20.21 4.20
N LEU A 160 13.94 -18.90 4.06
CA LEU A 160 12.94 -17.93 4.50
C LEU A 160 11.58 -18.15 3.82
N ALA A 161 11.58 -18.42 2.51
CA ALA A 161 10.37 -18.70 1.76
C ALA A 161 9.71 -20.02 2.20
N HIS A 162 10.50 -21.06 2.44
CA HIS A 162 10.04 -22.37 2.96
C HIS A 162 9.30 -22.19 4.27
N GLU A 163 9.93 -21.54 5.25
CA GLU A 163 9.31 -21.34 6.57
C GLU A 163 8.11 -20.38 6.52
N LEU A 164 8.16 -19.36 5.67
CA LEU A 164 7.03 -18.43 5.50
C LEU A 164 5.79 -19.13 4.92
N PHE A 165 5.98 -20.14 4.07
CA PHE A 165 4.89 -20.94 3.52
C PHE A 165 4.08 -21.63 4.63
N HIS A 166 4.75 -22.25 5.60
CA HIS A 166 4.12 -22.93 6.73
C HIS A 166 3.25 -21.98 7.54
N ILE A 167 3.72 -20.75 7.77
CA ILE A 167 2.95 -19.69 8.43
C ILE A 167 1.70 -19.34 7.61
N ALA A 168 1.85 -19.12 6.30
CA ALA A 168 0.74 -18.75 5.43
C ALA A 168 -0.34 -19.84 5.35
N SER A 169 0.12 -21.08 5.17
CA SER A 169 -0.71 -22.28 5.12
C SER A 169 -1.54 -22.46 6.39
N ARG A 170 -0.91 -22.25 7.56
CA ARG A 170 -1.58 -22.30 8.87
C ARG A 170 -2.57 -21.16 9.07
N ALA A 171 -2.23 -19.95 8.63
CA ALA A 171 -3.10 -18.78 8.77
C ALA A 171 -4.39 -18.92 7.94
N CYS A 172 -4.33 -19.58 6.79
CA CYS A 172 -5.41 -19.52 5.79
C CYS A 172 -5.81 -20.91 5.25
N PRO A 173 -6.66 -21.66 5.99
CA PRO A 173 -7.02 -23.04 5.68
C PRO A 173 -7.59 -23.27 4.27
N LYS A 174 -8.41 -22.35 3.76
CA LYS A 174 -8.96 -22.44 2.39
C LYS A 174 -7.89 -22.31 1.32
N GLN A 175 -6.89 -21.46 1.54
CA GLN A 175 -5.77 -21.34 0.61
C GLN A 175 -4.96 -22.64 0.64
N ARG A 176 -4.63 -23.14 1.83
CA ARG A 176 -3.97 -24.44 2.01
C ARG A 176 -4.69 -25.58 1.30
N GLU A 177 -6.01 -25.73 1.47
CA GLU A 177 -6.80 -26.77 0.78
C GLU A 177 -6.64 -26.72 -0.74
N ARG A 178 -6.67 -25.51 -1.33
CA ARG A 178 -6.44 -25.33 -2.77
C ARG A 178 -5.03 -25.72 -3.20
N LEU A 179 -4.02 -25.37 -2.39
CA LEU A 179 -2.62 -25.69 -2.68
C LEU A 179 -2.35 -27.20 -2.52
N TYR A 180 -2.92 -27.84 -1.51
CA TYR A 180 -2.86 -29.28 -1.28
C TYR A 180 -3.49 -30.07 -2.44
N ALA A 181 -4.58 -29.56 -3.02
CA ALA A 181 -5.21 -30.16 -4.19
C ALA A 181 -4.27 -30.24 -5.41
N LEU A 182 -3.27 -29.36 -5.53
CA LEU A 182 -2.29 -29.39 -6.62
C LEU A 182 -1.44 -30.68 -6.63
N ILE A 183 -1.27 -31.31 -5.46
CA ILE A 183 -0.57 -32.57 -5.29
C ILE A 183 -1.51 -33.73 -4.96
N GLY A 184 -2.81 -33.56 -5.26
CA GLY A 184 -3.83 -34.62 -5.19
C GLY A 184 -4.42 -34.85 -3.79
N PHE A 185 -4.14 -33.99 -2.81
CA PHE A 185 -4.72 -34.10 -1.48
C PHE A 185 -6.14 -33.52 -1.43
N SER A 186 -6.98 -34.15 -0.62
CA SER A 186 -8.35 -33.74 -0.32
C SER A 186 -8.50 -33.44 1.17
N PRO A 187 -9.38 -32.49 1.56
CA PRO A 187 -9.58 -32.12 2.96
C PRO A 187 -10.18 -33.28 3.77
N LEU A 188 -9.79 -33.37 5.04
CA LEU A 188 -10.25 -34.36 5.99
C LEU A 188 -10.56 -33.69 7.33
N PRO A 189 -11.65 -34.04 8.04
CA PRO A 189 -11.78 -33.67 9.45
C PRO A 189 -10.55 -34.12 10.23
N ARG A 190 -10.08 -33.32 11.20
CA ARG A 190 -8.86 -33.64 11.93
C ARG A 190 -8.95 -35.02 12.58
N VAL A 191 -7.97 -35.87 12.27
CA VAL A 191 -7.83 -37.21 12.84
C VAL A 191 -6.74 -37.23 13.90
N SER A 192 -6.97 -37.93 15.00
CA SER A 192 -5.93 -38.17 16.01
C SER A 192 -5.05 -39.35 15.61
N PRO A 193 -3.71 -39.26 15.76
CA PRO A 193 -2.84 -40.40 15.61
C PRO A 193 -3.25 -41.57 16.52
N PRO A 194 -3.10 -42.83 16.09
CA PRO A 194 -3.43 -43.99 16.91
C PRO A 194 -2.39 -44.19 18.01
N SER A 195 -2.87 -44.54 19.22
CA SER A 195 -2.02 -44.75 20.41
C SER A 195 -0.91 -45.79 20.21
N GLU A 196 -1.14 -46.75 19.32
CA GLU A 196 -0.26 -47.87 18.99
C GLU A 196 1.06 -47.43 18.34
N HIS A 197 1.14 -46.18 17.87
CA HIS A 197 2.36 -45.61 17.30
C HIS A 197 3.01 -44.53 18.18
N GLU A 198 2.45 -44.20 19.35
CA GLU A 198 2.97 -43.15 20.24
C GLU A 198 4.43 -43.36 20.65
N GLU A 199 4.85 -44.61 20.85
CA GLU A 199 6.22 -44.94 21.28
C GLU A 199 7.29 -44.63 20.22
N ARG A 200 6.88 -44.34 18.97
CA ARG A 200 7.79 -44.03 17.85
C ARG A 200 7.36 -42.81 17.05
N ARG A 201 6.25 -42.16 17.41
CA ARG A 201 5.66 -41.07 16.63
C ARG A 201 6.55 -39.84 16.69
N ILE A 202 6.71 -39.20 15.54
CA ILE A 202 7.43 -37.94 15.43
C ILE A 202 6.47 -36.89 14.90
N THR A 203 6.32 -35.82 15.65
CA THR A 203 5.46 -34.69 15.29
C THR A 203 6.32 -33.64 14.59
N ASN A 204 5.93 -33.25 13.37
CA ASN A 204 6.54 -32.13 12.65
C ASN A 204 5.96 -30.81 13.19
N PRO A 205 6.78 -29.85 13.69
CA PRO A 205 6.30 -28.54 14.13
C PRO A 205 5.62 -27.72 13.03
N ASP A 206 5.98 -27.92 11.77
CA ASP A 206 5.41 -27.21 10.62
C ASP A 206 4.08 -27.78 10.16
N ALA A 207 3.82 -29.04 10.49
CA ALA A 207 2.64 -29.78 10.04
C ALA A 207 2.15 -30.78 11.10
N GLU A 208 1.66 -30.26 12.23
CA GLU A 208 1.24 -31.10 13.36
C GLU A 208 -0.16 -31.73 13.18
N ARG A 209 -0.83 -31.43 12.07
CA ARG A 209 -2.24 -31.76 11.82
C ARG A 209 -2.38 -32.88 10.80
N LEU A 210 -3.24 -33.84 11.12
CA LEU A 210 -3.72 -34.87 10.20
C LEU A 210 -5.12 -34.48 9.71
N ASP A 211 -5.19 -33.57 8.74
CA ASP A 211 -6.46 -32.99 8.24
C ASP A 211 -6.55 -32.95 6.70
N ALA A 212 -5.75 -33.76 6.02
CA ALA A 212 -5.86 -34.01 4.59
C ALA A 212 -5.44 -35.45 4.25
N TYR A 213 -6.03 -36.01 3.20
CA TYR A 213 -5.73 -37.36 2.72
C TYR A 213 -5.45 -37.37 1.21
N VAL A 214 -4.78 -38.42 0.74
CA VAL A 214 -4.52 -38.66 -0.68
C VAL A 214 -4.82 -40.12 -1.02
N VAL A 215 -5.17 -40.39 -2.27
CA VAL A 215 -5.28 -41.77 -2.77
C VAL A 215 -3.91 -42.23 -3.25
N VAL A 216 -3.42 -43.35 -2.73
CA VAL A 216 -2.17 -44.01 -3.18
C VAL A 216 -2.47 -45.38 -3.79
N GLU A 217 -1.55 -45.86 -4.61
CA GLU A 217 -1.59 -47.18 -5.24
C GLU A 217 -0.58 -48.13 -4.58
N ASP A 218 -1.05 -49.33 -4.16
CA ASP A 218 -0.22 -50.50 -3.81
C ASP A 218 -0.52 -51.61 -4.82
N GLY A 219 0.28 -51.67 -5.89
CA GLY A 219 0.02 -52.56 -7.02
C GLY A 219 -1.24 -52.17 -7.80
N ALA A 220 -2.29 -52.98 -7.71
CA ALA A 220 -3.58 -52.73 -8.37
C ALA A 220 -4.65 -52.18 -7.39
N GLU A 221 -4.34 -52.10 -6.10
CA GLU A 221 -5.24 -51.63 -5.06
C GLU A 221 -5.03 -50.13 -4.79
N GLN A 222 -6.12 -49.44 -4.47
CA GLN A 222 -6.12 -48.02 -4.14
C GLN A 222 -6.52 -47.82 -2.69
N HIS A 223 -5.78 -46.96 -1.99
CA HIS A 223 -5.98 -46.71 -0.57
C HIS A 223 -6.09 -45.20 -0.30
N ASN A 224 -7.10 -44.80 0.49
CA ASN A 224 -7.18 -43.43 1.01
C ASN A 224 -6.31 -43.35 2.25
N VAL A 225 -5.28 -42.50 2.24
CA VAL A 225 -4.26 -42.50 3.28
C VAL A 225 -3.93 -41.11 3.79
N VAL A 226 -3.46 -41.08 5.04
CA VAL A 226 -2.86 -39.92 5.70
C VAL A 226 -1.43 -40.29 6.15
N PRO A 227 -0.41 -39.45 5.91
CA PRO A 227 0.94 -39.74 6.35
C PRO A 227 1.09 -39.62 7.88
N LEU A 228 1.82 -40.55 8.47
CA LEU A 228 2.27 -40.52 9.85
C LEU A 228 3.79 -40.71 9.88
N LEU A 229 4.50 -39.73 10.43
CA LEU A 229 5.96 -39.81 10.58
C LEU A 229 6.31 -40.58 11.86
N VAL A 230 7.19 -41.57 11.73
CA VAL A 230 7.67 -42.38 12.86
C VAL A 230 9.17 -42.63 12.78
N SER A 231 9.77 -42.96 13.93
CA SER A 231 11.12 -43.51 14.00
C SER A 231 11.13 -45.00 13.67
N GLY A 232 12.00 -45.40 12.76
CA GLY A 232 12.32 -46.80 12.47
C GLY A 232 13.14 -47.48 13.55
N VAL A 233 13.70 -46.73 14.51
CA VAL A 233 14.56 -47.24 15.60
C VAL A 233 14.04 -46.81 16.97
N ALA A 234 14.46 -47.52 18.04
CA ALA A 234 14.02 -47.20 19.40
C ALA A 234 14.73 -45.94 19.92
N ILE A 235 14.25 -45.35 21.01
CA ILE A 235 14.76 -44.07 21.51
C ILE A 235 16.26 -44.14 21.82
N GLU A 236 16.73 -45.24 22.39
CA GLU A 236 18.15 -45.46 22.74
C GLU A 236 19.04 -45.42 21.50
N GLN A 237 18.56 -46.00 20.40
CA GLN A 237 19.28 -45.98 19.13
C GLN A 237 19.20 -44.60 18.49
N ALA A 238 18.03 -43.96 18.52
CA ALA A 238 17.79 -42.64 17.94
C ALA A 238 18.71 -41.57 18.52
N ILE A 239 18.91 -41.57 19.84
CA ILE A 239 19.77 -40.58 20.54
C ILE A 239 21.28 -40.90 20.45
N SER A 240 21.65 -42.14 20.09
CA SER A 240 23.05 -42.60 20.01
C SER A 240 23.72 -42.41 18.63
N GLY A 241 22.92 -42.19 17.57
CA GLY A 241 23.38 -42.26 16.18
C GLY A 241 23.86 -40.92 15.60
N HIS A 242 24.84 -40.97 14.69
CA HIS A 242 25.41 -39.78 14.03
C HIS A 242 24.55 -39.21 12.87
N ASN A 243 23.36 -39.76 12.58
CA ASN A 243 22.43 -39.18 11.60
C ASN A 243 21.01 -39.78 11.76
N TRP A 244 20.29 -39.34 12.81
CA TRP A 244 18.98 -39.88 13.16
C TRP A 244 17.91 -39.66 12.07
N PHE A 245 18.04 -38.64 11.22
CA PHE A 245 17.11 -38.38 10.10
C PHE A 245 16.96 -39.58 9.15
N ARG A 246 18.00 -40.43 9.03
CA ARG A 246 17.94 -41.68 8.24
C ARG A 246 17.02 -42.75 8.84
N SER A 247 16.63 -42.60 10.10
CA SER A 247 15.70 -43.51 10.76
C SER A 247 14.25 -43.10 10.58
N LEU A 248 13.96 -41.94 9.98
CA LEU A 248 12.60 -41.49 9.70
C LEU A 248 11.91 -42.43 8.71
N LYS A 249 10.66 -42.79 9.01
CA LYS A 249 9.78 -43.56 8.13
C LYS A 249 8.43 -42.87 8.02
N VAL A 250 7.89 -42.86 6.81
CA VAL A 250 6.51 -42.43 6.55
C VAL A 250 5.64 -43.68 6.51
N LEU A 251 4.74 -43.79 7.50
CA LEU A 251 3.66 -44.75 7.50
C LEU A 251 2.42 -44.11 6.89
N LEU A 252 1.64 -44.86 6.12
CA LEU A 252 0.41 -44.38 5.52
C LEU A 252 -0.77 -45.02 6.25
N LEU A 253 -1.46 -44.23 7.07
CA LEU A 253 -2.64 -44.67 7.80
C LEU A 253 -3.82 -44.72 6.84
N GLU A 254 -4.42 -45.90 6.67
CA GLU A 254 -5.63 -46.03 5.86
C GLU A 254 -6.82 -45.40 6.58
N ILE A 255 -7.64 -44.65 5.84
CA ILE A 255 -8.79 -43.93 6.37
C ILE A 255 -10.08 -44.21 5.60
N ASP A 256 -11.20 -44.08 6.29
CA ASP A 256 -12.50 -43.88 5.64
C ASP A 256 -12.73 -42.37 5.46
N PRO A 257 -12.63 -41.83 4.24
CA PRO A 257 -12.81 -40.40 4.00
C PRO A 257 -14.26 -39.93 4.26
N LYS A 258 -15.26 -40.83 4.23
CA LYS A 258 -16.66 -40.47 4.53
C LYS A 258 -16.90 -40.35 6.02
N LEU A 259 -16.26 -41.21 6.82
CA LEU A 259 -16.42 -41.25 8.27
C LEU A 259 -15.35 -40.42 9.01
N GLY A 260 -14.27 -40.01 8.33
CA GLY A 260 -13.19 -39.22 8.91
C GLY A 260 -12.43 -39.96 10.02
N ARG A 261 -12.20 -41.27 9.86
CA ARG A 261 -11.54 -42.11 10.88
C ARG A 261 -10.55 -43.10 10.26
N ILE A 262 -9.58 -43.51 11.08
CA ILE A 262 -8.60 -44.54 10.71
C ILE A 262 -9.28 -45.90 10.61
N GLU A 263 -9.03 -46.59 9.49
CA GLU A 263 -9.48 -47.96 9.26
C GLU A 263 -8.71 -48.95 10.14
N ARG A 264 -9.41 -49.99 10.60
CA ARG A 264 -8.83 -51.01 11.50
C ARG A 264 -8.98 -52.41 10.90
N ASP A 265 -8.00 -53.27 11.19
CA ASP A 265 -8.03 -54.69 10.79
C ASP A 265 -9.03 -55.50 11.66
N ALA A 266 -9.24 -56.77 11.34
CA ALA A 266 -10.15 -57.65 12.10
C ALA A 266 -9.72 -57.83 13.57
N GLY A 267 -8.44 -57.60 13.89
CA GLY A 267 -7.89 -57.61 15.24
C GLY A 267 -7.98 -56.26 15.96
N GLY A 268 -8.59 -55.25 15.33
CA GLY A 268 -8.76 -53.91 15.88
C GLY A 268 -7.52 -53.02 15.80
N ARG A 269 -6.45 -53.40 15.08
CA ARG A 269 -5.24 -52.57 14.91
C ARG A 269 -5.41 -51.60 13.74
N PRO A 270 -4.79 -50.40 13.75
CA PRO A 270 -4.83 -49.49 12.61
C PRO A 270 -4.26 -50.17 11.36
N ARG A 271 -4.91 -50.00 10.22
CA ARG A 271 -4.38 -50.43 8.93
C ARG A 271 -3.34 -49.42 8.46
N VAL A 272 -2.16 -49.94 8.15
CA VAL A 272 -0.99 -49.12 7.83
C VAL A 272 -0.27 -49.72 6.64
N LEU A 273 0.09 -48.87 5.68
CA LEU A 273 0.95 -49.22 4.56
C LEU A 273 2.34 -48.59 4.77
N ASP A 274 3.36 -49.26 4.28
CA ASP A 274 4.70 -48.66 4.18
C ASP A 274 4.73 -47.78 2.92
N ALA A 275 5.03 -46.49 3.07
CA ALA A 275 5.09 -45.57 1.93
C ALA A 275 6.04 -46.07 0.83
N ALA A 276 7.12 -46.75 1.20
CA ALA A 276 8.10 -47.31 0.26
C ALA A 276 7.55 -48.43 -0.63
N ARG A 277 6.39 -49.02 -0.29
CA ARG A 277 5.71 -50.04 -1.09
C ARG A 277 4.68 -49.45 -2.07
N THR A 278 4.33 -48.19 -1.92
CA THR A 278 3.27 -47.51 -2.68
C THR A 278 3.84 -46.54 -3.71
N ASP A 279 2.99 -45.93 -4.52
CA ASP A 279 3.35 -44.81 -5.40
C ASP A 279 3.58 -43.48 -4.65
N TRP A 280 3.55 -43.45 -3.31
CA TRP A 280 3.72 -42.24 -2.49
C TRP A 280 4.91 -41.38 -2.91
N THR A 281 6.11 -41.97 -2.98
CA THR A 281 7.32 -41.23 -3.32
C THR A 281 7.28 -40.74 -4.75
N SER A 282 6.96 -41.59 -5.74
CA SER A 282 6.90 -41.14 -7.15
C SER A 282 5.81 -40.09 -7.40
N ARG A 283 4.73 -40.11 -6.62
CA ARG A 283 3.65 -39.12 -6.69
C ARG A 283 4.07 -37.77 -6.12
N LEU A 284 4.73 -37.74 -4.96
CA LEU A 284 4.98 -36.51 -4.20
C LEU A 284 6.42 -35.97 -4.29
N ALA A 285 7.41 -36.80 -4.62
CA ALA A 285 8.82 -36.42 -4.79
C ALA A 285 9.04 -35.68 -6.12
N LYS A 286 8.29 -34.59 -6.32
CA LYS A 286 8.28 -33.75 -7.52
C LYS A 286 9.63 -33.07 -7.71
N ASN A 287 9.82 -31.91 -7.10
CA ASN A 287 11.08 -31.18 -7.07
C ASN A 287 11.85 -31.38 -5.75
N THR A 288 11.49 -32.38 -4.95
CA THR A 288 12.05 -32.63 -3.62
C THR A 288 12.24 -34.12 -3.37
N ASP A 289 13.34 -34.48 -2.70
CA ASP A 289 13.58 -35.83 -2.16
C ASP A 289 12.94 -36.02 -0.77
N TYR A 290 12.31 -34.97 -0.23
CA TYR A 290 11.80 -34.89 1.13
C TYR A 290 10.26 -34.97 1.17
N ALA A 291 9.71 -36.06 0.63
CA ALA A 291 8.27 -36.30 0.55
C ALA A 291 7.67 -36.89 1.85
N ILE A 292 7.87 -36.22 3.00
CA ILE A 292 7.38 -36.71 4.30
C ILE A 292 5.96 -36.24 4.64
N HIS A 293 5.54 -35.09 4.10
CA HIS A 293 4.25 -34.47 4.35
C HIS A 293 3.89 -33.52 3.18
N PRO A 294 2.60 -33.36 2.80
CA PRO A 294 2.21 -32.41 1.74
C PRO A 294 2.69 -30.98 2.01
N GLU A 295 2.66 -30.55 3.27
CA GLU A 295 3.17 -29.24 3.70
C GLU A 295 4.65 -29.03 3.29
N GLU A 296 5.54 -29.97 3.58
CA GLU A 296 6.96 -29.88 3.23
C GLU A 296 7.18 -29.90 1.72
N VAL A 297 6.41 -30.72 0.99
CA VAL A 297 6.49 -30.78 -0.46
C VAL A 297 6.13 -29.43 -1.06
N LEU A 298 5.05 -28.79 -0.61
CA LEU A 298 4.61 -27.51 -1.14
C LEU A 298 5.51 -26.36 -0.68
N ALA A 299 6.02 -26.37 0.56
CA ALA A 299 6.96 -25.38 1.06
C ALA A 299 8.25 -25.35 0.23
N GLU A 300 8.82 -26.51 -0.10
CA GLU A 300 10.02 -26.58 -0.95
C GLU A 300 9.73 -26.08 -2.37
N ASN A 301 8.57 -26.45 -2.94
CA ASN A 301 8.18 -25.97 -4.28
C ASN A 301 7.89 -24.46 -4.29
N PHE A 302 7.36 -23.91 -3.19
CA PHE A 302 7.18 -22.47 -3.02
C PHE A 302 8.53 -21.75 -2.88
N ALA A 303 9.50 -22.33 -2.17
CA ALA A 303 10.87 -21.81 -2.13
C ALA A 303 11.52 -21.81 -3.53
N LEU A 304 11.28 -22.83 -4.35
CA LEU A 304 11.72 -22.87 -5.76
C LEU A 304 11.02 -21.80 -6.61
N LEU A 305 9.72 -21.57 -6.42
CA LEU A 305 8.99 -20.46 -7.06
C LEU A 305 9.65 -19.11 -6.75
N VAL A 306 9.95 -18.85 -5.48
CA VAL A 306 10.60 -17.61 -5.05
C VAL A 306 11.99 -17.46 -5.68
N LYS A 307 12.82 -18.51 -5.67
CA LYS A 307 14.14 -18.50 -6.33
C LYS A 307 14.03 -18.23 -7.84
N ARG A 308 13.05 -18.85 -8.51
CA ARG A 308 12.76 -18.60 -9.94
C ARG A 308 12.39 -17.15 -10.19
N ARG A 309 11.53 -16.56 -9.35
CA ARG A 309 11.11 -15.15 -9.45
C ARG A 309 12.22 -14.16 -9.08
N ARG A 310 13.24 -14.60 -8.33
CA ARG A 310 14.50 -13.88 -8.12
C ARG A 310 15.44 -13.90 -9.34
N GLY A 311 15.11 -14.68 -10.37
CA GLY A 311 15.91 -14.81 -11.59
C GLY A 311 16.97 -15.92 -11.53
N GLU A 312 16.88 -16.84 -10.56
CA GLU A 312 17.73 -18.03 -10.56
C GLU A 312 17.33 -18.99 -11.67
N ARG A 313 18.33 -19.53 -12.37
CA ARG A 313 18.13 -20.59 -13.35
C ARG A 313 18.06 -21.93 -12.61
N LEU A 314 16.89 -22.54 -12.59
CA LEU A 314 16.63 -23.81 -11.90
C LEU A 314 16.34 -24.91 -12.92
N GLU A 315 16.91 -26.08 -12.70
CA GLU A 315 16.50 -27.31 -13.37
C GLU A 315 15.47 -28.01 -12.48
N LEU A 316 14.21 -28.01 -12.92
CA LEU A 316 13.08 -28.55 -12.17
C LEU A 316 12.64 -29.88 -12.80
N ASN A 317 12.43 -30.90 -11.96
CA ASN A 317 11.89 -32.19 -12.39
C ASN A 317 10.39 -32.10 -12.74
N ALA A 318 9.68 -31.18 -12.07
CA ALA A 318 8.25 -30.94 -12.21
C ALA A 318 7.97 -29.42 -12.26
N PRO A 319 8.36 -28.72 -13.35
CA PRO A 319 8.14 -27.28 -13.50
C PRO A 319 6.65 -26.90 -13.46
N GLU A 320 5.77 -27.78 -13.93
CA GLU A 320 4.32 -27.58 -13.97
C GLU A 320 3.70 -27.38 -12.58
N LEU A 321 4.26 -27.99 -11.53
CA LEU A 321 3.79 -27.78 -10.16
C LEU A 321 4.13 -26.36 -9.67
N VAL A 322 5.31 -25.86 -10.02
CA VAL A 322 5.73 -24.49 -9.67
C VAL A 322 4.87 -23.46 -10.41
N ASP A 323 4.52 -23.74 -11.67
CA ASP A 323 3.58 -22.91 -12.46
C ASP A 323 2.17 -22.92 -11.86
N ALA A 324 1.68 -24.09 -11.44
CA ALA A 324 0.37 -24.22 -10.81
C ALA A 324 0.30 -23.53 -9.45
N LEU A 325 1.39 -23.58 -8.66
CA LEU A 325 1.54 -22.82 -7.42
C LEU A 325 1.47 -21.32 -7.69
N GLU A 326 2.24 -20.83 -8.66
CA GLU A 326 2.24 -19.42 -9.05
C GLU A 326 0.88 -18.95 -9.53
N ALA A 327 0.18 -19.76 -10.34
CA ALA A 327 -1.17 -19.45 -10.80
C ALA A 327 -2.21 -19.45 -9.66
N SER A 328 -2.08 -20.36 -8.70
CA SER A 328 -2.99 -20.49 -7.56
C SER A 328 -2.79 -19.38 -6.51
N LEU A 329 -1.57 -18.87 -6.42
CA LEU A 329 -1.20 -17.75 -5.55
C LEU A 329 -1.30 -16.41 -6.28
N GLY A 330 -1.25 -16.37 -7.61
CA GLY A 330 -1.44 -15.16 -8.37
C GLY A 330 -2.80 -14.54 -8.07
N SER A 331 -2.88 -13.21 -8.12
CA SER A 331 -4.16 -12.51 -8.04
C SER A 331 -5.07 -12.98 -9.19
N VAL A 332 -5.87 -14.00 -8.96
CA VAL A 332 -7.07 -14.24 -9.73
C VAL A 332 -8.00 -13.12 -9.33
N SER A 333 -8.18 -12.14 -10.20
CA SER A 333 -9.33 -11.25 -10.15
C SER A 333 -10.60 -12.08 -9.95
N GLY A 334 -11.13 -12.23 -8.73
CA GLY A 334 -12.37 -13.02 -8.58
C GLY A 334 -12.80 -13.60 -7.23
N SER A 335 -12.41 -13.08 -6.05
CA SER A 335 -13.20 -13.40 -4.83
C SER A 335 -13.45 -12.26 -3.85
N GLY A 336 -12.94 -11.05 -4.13
CA GLY A 336 -13.44 -9.80 -3.56
C GLY A 336 -14.41 -9.12 -4.53
N GLU A 337 -15.39 -8.37 -4.02
CA GLU A 337 -16.21 -7.48 -4.85
C GLU A 337 -15.26 -6.56 -5.65
N ARG A 338 -15.25 -6.63 -6.99
CA ARG A 338 -14.41 -5.73 -7.80
C ARG A 338 -14.83 -4.29 -7.57
N CYS A 339 -13.91 -3.47 -7.08
CA CYS A 339 -14.17 -2.10 -6.66
C CYS A 339 -13.45 -1.10 -7.57
N ALA A 340 -14.17 -0.11 -8.07
CA ALA A 340 -13.62 1.04 -8.78
C ALA A 340 -13.72 2.33 -7.94
N LEU A 341 -12.73 3.21 -8.11
CA LEU A 341 -12.70 4.53 -7.48
C LEU A 341 -12.88 5.63 -8.53
N VAL A 342 -13.69 6.64 -8.22
CA VAL A 342 -13.82 7.86 -9.03
C VAL A 342 -13.40 9.03 -8.16
N VAL A 343 -12.25 9.64 -8.43
CA VAL A 343 -11.71 10.79 -7.69
C VAL A 343 -12.00 12.06 -8.48
N THR A 344 -12.65 13.04 -7.86
CA THR A 344 -13.11 14.26 -8.57
C THR A 344 -12.30 15.48 -8.19
N ASP A 345 -11.80 16.26 -9.13
CA ASP A 345 -11.24 17.60 -8.91
C ASP A 345 -12.28 18.68 -9.24
N ASP A 346 -12.25 19.82 -8.55
CA ASP A 346 -13.30 20.85 -8.67
C ASP A 346 -13.12 21.82 -9.85
N ASP A 347 -11.96 21.84 -10.51
CA ASP A 347 -11.64 22.91 -11.46
C ASP A 347 -12.32 22.76 -12.84
N ILE A 348 -12.33 21.57 -13.44
CA ILE A 348 -12.66 21.39 -14.87
C ILE A 348 -13.85 20.42 -15.10
N PRO A 349 -15.08 20.77 -14.69
CA PRO A 349 -16.26 20.05 -15.13
C PRO A 349 -16.53 20.26 -16.63
N SER A 350 -17.22 19.30 -17.25
CA SER A 350 -17.82 19.43 -18.58
C SER A 350 -18.95 20.47 -18.59
N GLY A 351 -19.52 20.77 -19.77
CA GLY A 351 -20.74 21.57 -19.88
C GLY A 351 -20.57 23.09 -19.75
N SER A 352 -19.36 23.58 -19.45
CA SER A 352 -19.07 25.01 -19.37
C SER A 352 -17.66 25.35 -19.84
N ALA A 353 -17.50 26.57 -20.36
CA ALA A 353 -16.20 27.16 -20.68
C ALA A 353 -15.48 27.73 -19.46
N THR A 354 -16.22 28.06 -18.39
CA THR A 354 -15.73 28.83 -17.23
C THR A 354 -15.97 28.14 -15.90
N ALA A 355 -17.06 27.39 -15.77
CA ALA A 355 -17.50 26.85 -14.47
C ALA A 355 -16.47 25.92 -13.84
N GLY A 356 -16.33 26.05 -12.52
CA GLY A 356 -15.67 25.12 -11.60
C GLY A 356 -16.51 24.99 -10.34
N ALA A 357 -16.46 23.83 -9.68
CA ALA A 357 -17.44 23.44 -8.67
C ALA A 357 -17.36 24.24 -7.36
N LEU A 358 -16.24 24.92 -7.08
CA LEU A 358 -16.10 25.83 -5.93
C LEU A 358 -15.73 27.27 -6.35
N PHE A 359 -15.95 27.64 -7.61
CA PHE A 359 -15.72 29.01 -8.05
C PHE A 359 -16.86 29.91 -7.59
N VAL A 360 -16.50 30.94 -6.81
CA VAL A 360 -17.46 31.90 -6.28
C VAL A 360 -18.25 32.54 -7.42
N GLY A 361 -19.57 32.29 -7.47
CA GLY A 361 -20.50 32.78 -8.49
C GLY A 361 -20.90 31.77 -9.56
N GLU A 362 -20.19 30.65 -9.70
CA GLU A 362 -20.49 29.55 -10.63
C GLU A 362 -20.56 28.17 -9.92
N ASP A 363 -20.41 28.13 -8.59
CA ASP A 363 -20.29 26.96 -7.74
C ASP A 363 -21.48 26.01 -7.83
N GLU A 364 -22.71 26.53 -7.86
CA GLU A 364 -23.90 25.67 -8.01
C GLU A 364 -23.93 24.96 -9.38
N LEU A 365 -23.55 25.68 -10.45
CA LEU A 365 -23.48 25.13 -11.79
C LEU A 365 -22.33 24.12 -11.91
N GLY A 366 -21.13 24.50 -11.47
CA GLY A 366 -19.94 23.65 -11.51
C GLY A 366 -20.13 22.36 -10.72
N ARG A 367 -20.67 22.44 -9.49
CA ARG A 367 -20.96 21.27 -8.65
C ARG A 367 -21.94 20.32 -9.34
N ARG A 368 -22.98 20.87 -9.96
CA ARG A 368 -23.99 20.10 -10.69
C ARG A 368 -23.37 19.37 -11.88
N LEU A 369 -22.54 20.04 -12.66
CA LEU A 369 -21.85 19.48 -13.83
C LEU A 369 -20.83 18.40 -13.44
N LEU A 370 -19.97 18.68 -12.46
CA LEU A 370 -18.98 17.70 -11.97
C LEU A 370 -19.66 16.45 -11.39
N THR A 371 -20.77 16.63 -10.66
CA THR A 371 -21.57 15.51 -10.14
C THR A 371 -22.10 14.63 -11.28
N ASN A 372 -22.57 15.24 -12.37
CA ASN A 372 -23.04 14.49 -13.54
C ASN A 372 -21.89 13.70 -14.20
N ASP A 373 -20.72 14.32 -14.35
CA ASP A 373 -19.54 13.69 -14.93
C ASP A 373 -19.08 12.48 -14.10
N ALA A 374 -19.01 12.64 -12.78
CA ALA A 374 -18.64 11.58 -11.85
C ALA A 374 -19.64 10.40 -11.88
N ILE A 375 -20.94 10.68 -11.91
CA ILE A 375 -22.00 9.66 -12.02
C ILE A 375 -21.89 8.92 -13.36
N ALA A 376 -21.62 9.61 -14.46
CA ALA A 376 -21.48 8.99 -15.78
C ALA A 376 -20.28 8.03 -15.83
N VAL A 377 -19.13 8.44 -15.28
CA VAL A 377 -17.95 7.57 -15.15
C VAL A 377 -18.25 6.38 -14.25
N ALA A 378 -18.91 6.59 -13.12
CA ALA A 378 -19.27 5.51 -12.19
C ALA A 378 -20.19 4.46 -12.84
N ARG A 379 -21.20 4.89 -13.61
CA ARG A 379 -22.05 4.00 -14.42
C ARG A 379 -21.25 3.18 -15.41
N GLY A 380 -20.31 3.81 -16.11
CA GLY A 380 -19.46 3.12 -17.08
C GLY A 380 -18.56 2.05 -16.44
N PHE A 381 -18.14 2.21 -15.18
CA PHE A 381 -17.45 1.15 -14.45
C PHE A 381 -18.37 0.01 -14.02
N VAL A 382 -19.60 0.31 -13.56
CA VAL A 382 -20.60 -0.74 -13.26
C VAL A 382 -20.87 -1.60 -14.50
N ASP A 383 -21.10 -0.97 -15.66
CA ASP A 383 -21.32 -1.66 -16.93
C ASP A 383 -20.11 -2.49 -17.37
N ALA A 384 -18.92 -2.17 -16.88
CA ALA A 384 -17.69 -2.91 -17.15
C ALA A 384 -17.39 -4.02 -16.12
N GLY A 385 -18.31 -4.27 -15.18
CA GLY A 385 -18.21 -5.37 -14.21
C GLY A 385 -17.56 -4.99 -12.88
N PHE A 386 -17.63 -3.72 -12.47
CA PHE A 386 -17.27 -3.27 -11.13
C PHE A 386 -18.53 -2.99 -10.29
N PRO A 387 -19.07 -3.99 -9.56
CA PRO A 387 -20.30 -3.83 -8.77
C PRO A 387 -20.14 -2.85 -7.60
N CYS A 388 -18.92 -2.63 -7.14
CA CYS A 388 -18.58 -1.63 -6.13
C CYS A 388 -17.96 -0.41 -6.82
N VAL A 389 -18.59 0.76 -6.68
CA VAL A 389 -18.00 2.04 -7.12
C VAL A 389 -18.11 3.07 -6.01
N VAL A 390 -16.98 3.70 -5.69
CA VAL A 390 -16.89 4.79 -4.71
C VAL A 390 -16.54 6.08 -5.43
N VAL A 391 -17.35 7.12 -5.22
CA VAL A 391 -17.08 8.48 -5.72
C VAL A 391 -16.51 9.34 -4.57
N ALA A 392 -15.30 9.80 -4.77
CA ALA A 392 -14.48 10.54 -3.84
C ALA A 392 -14.53 12.04 -4.16
N ASP A 393 -15.15 12.82 -3.28
CA ASP A 393 -15.07 14.29 -3.32
C ASP A 393 -13.73 14.75 -2.76
N SER A 394 -13.02 15.59 -3.52
CA SER A 394 -11.69 16.06 -3.18
C SER A 394 -11.65 17.38 -2.40
N HIS A 395 -12.66 18.23 -2.55
CA HIS A 395 -12.62 19.64 -2.09
C HIS A 395 -13.74 20.02 -1.10
N GLU A 396 -14.59 19.06 -0.74
CA GLU A 396 -15.68 19.18 0.24
C GLU A 396 -16.78 20.10 -0.26
N GLY A 397 -17.70 19.51 -1.01
CA GLY A 397 -18.78 20.21 -1.69
C GLY A 397 -18.54 20.40 -3.18
N ALA A 398 -17.47 19.82 -3.75
CA ALA A 398 -17.25 19.83 -5.20
C ALA A 398 -18.31 19.00 -5.93
N ILE A 399 -18.88 17.99 -5.27
CA ILE A 399 -19.99 17.21 -5.77
C ILE A 399 -21.19 17.24 -4.82
N ASP A 400 -22.38 16.98 -5.36
CA ASP A 400 -23.58 16.70 -4.57
C ASP A 400 -23.58 15.22 -4.16
N ALA A 401 -23.03 14.96 -2.96
CA ALA A 401 -22.96 13.61 -2.39
C ALA A 401 -24.34 12.94 -2.23
N ALA A 402 -25.41 13.70 -2.00
CA ALA A 402 -26.76 13.14 -1.88
C ALA A 402 -27.24 12.63 -3.24
N ARG A 403 -26.97 13.37 -4.32
CA ARG A 403 -27.28 12.95 -5.68
C ARG A 403 -26.48 11.74 -6.13
N VAL A 404 -25.20 11.65 -5.75
CA VAL A 404 -24.37 10.45 -6.00
C VAL A 404 -24.95 9.21 -5.31
N LYS A 405 -25.35 9.34 -4.03
CA LYS A 405 -26.02 8.25 -3.29
C LYS A 405 -27.36 7.87 -3.92
N ALA A 406 -28.16 8.85 -4.32
CA ALA A 406 -29.44 8.62 -5.00
C ALA A 406 -29.26 7.91 -6.36
N ALA A 407 -28.11 8.08 -7.02
CA ALA A 407 -27.75 7.35 -8.23
C ALA A 407 -27.23 5.92 -7.97
N GLY A 408 -27.19 5.47 -6.70
CA GLY A 408 -26.81 4.10 -6.32
C GLY A 408 -25.33 3.91 -5.99
N PHE A 409 -24.54 4.99 -5.90
CA PHE A 409 -23.10 4.89 -5.66
C PHE A 409 -22.71 5.22 -4.22
N ARG A 410 -21.64 4.58 -3.75
CA ARG A 410 -20.99 4.96 -2.49
C ARG A 410 -20.25 6.27 -2.72
N THR A 411 -20.16 7.10 -1.68
CA THR A 411 -19.37 8.33 -1.75
C THR A 411 -18.61 8.54 -0.46
N THR A 412 -17.40 9.07 -0.58
CA THR A 412 -16.63 9.55 0.54
C THR A 412 -16.29 11.02 0.33
N THR A 413 -16.39 11.77 1.40
CA THR A 413 -16.18 13.20 1.42
C THR A 413 -15.07 13.56 2.39
N PRO A 414 -14.54 14.77 2.28
CA PRO A 414 -13.46 15.20 3.16
C PRO A 414 -13.82 15.31 4.66
N THR A 415 -15.12 15.22 4.99
CA THR A 415 -15.59 15.16 6.38
C THR A 415 -15.54 13.76 6.99
N ASP A 416 -15.39 12.72 6.17
CA ASP A 416 -15.37 11.34 6.65
C ASP A 416 -14.06 11.03 7.41
N PRO A 417 -14.11 10.22 8.48
CA PRO A 417 -12.92 9.88 9.27
C PRO A 417 -11.84 9.12 8.48
N THR A 418 -12.25 8.40 7.43
CA THR A 418 -11.41 7.56 6.57
C THR A 418 -10.91 8.30 5.33
N TRP A 419 -11.27 9.56 5.15
CA TRP A 419 -10.89 10.36 4.01
C TRP A 419 -9.58 11.11 4.25
N MET A 420 -8.68 11.08 3.28
CA MET A 420 -7.43 11.83 3.30
C MET A 420 -7.14 12.36 1.90
N TRP A 421 -7.00 13.67 1.73
CA TRP A 421 -6.55 14.22 0.45
C TRP A 421 -5.06 13.98 0.24
N PRO A 422 -4.60 13.61 -0.96
CA PRO A 422 -5.31 13.04 -2.11
C PRO A 422 -5.40 11.50 -2.05
N LEU A 423 -5.05 10.91 -0.91
CA LEU A 423 -5.15 9.49 -0.55
C LEU A 423 -6.60 9.03 -0.27
N VAL A 424 -7.51 9.32 -1.20
CA VAL A 424 -8.93 9.04 -0.95
C VAL A 424 -9.17 7.53 -0.87
N GLY A 425 -9.73 7.08 0.26
CA GLY A 425 -10.07 5.67 0.47
C GLY A 425 -8.89 4.79 0.90
N VAL A 426 -7.78 5.36 1.36
CA VAL A 426 -6.62 4.60 1.88
C VAL A 426 -6.92 3.77 3.13
N ALA A 427 -7.87 4.17 3.95
CA ALA A 427 -8.40 3.36 5.06
C ALA A 427 -9.65 2.54 4.64
N GLY A 428 -9.81 2.28 3.34
CA GLY A 428 -10.99 1.66 2.72
C GLY A 428 -10.68 0.39 1.94
N PRO A 429 -11.67 -0.17 1.20
CA PRO A 429 -11.45 -1.37 0.39
C PRO A 429 -10.40 -1.12 -0.69
N ARG A 430 -9.59 -2.14 -0.99
CA ARG A 430 -8.63 -2.10 -2.12
C ARG A 430 -9.40 -1.93 -3.44
N TYR A 431 -9.05 -0.91 -4.23
CA TYR A 431 -9.65 -0.66 -5.54
C TYR A 431 -8.81 -1.28 -6.65
N ASP A 432 -9.45 -1.94 -7.62
CA ASP A 432 -8.78 -2.51 -8.79
C ASP A 432 -8.32 -1.41 -9.77
N VAL A 433 -9.21 -0.43 -9.99
CA VAL A 433 -9.05 0.66 -10.95
C VAL A 433 -9.58 1.98 -10.39
N ALA A 434 -9.05 3.09 -10.92
CA ALA A 434 -9.49 4.44 -10.60
C ALA A 434 -9.69 5.29 -11.86
N ALA A 435 -10.59 6.27 -11.76
CA ALA A 435 -10.72 7.38 -12.69
C ALA A 435 -10.48 8.71 -11.97
N LEU A 436 -9.75 9.61 -12.63
CA LEU A 436 -9.58 11.00 -12.21
C LEU A 436 -10.52 11.87 -13.04
N VAL A 437 -11.46 12.58 -12.41
CA VAL A 437 -12.55 13.31 -13.07
C VAL A 437 -12.48 14.80 -12.77
N GLY A 438 -12.48 15.64 -13.79
CA GLY A 438 -12.48 17.09 -13.64
C GLY A 438 -11.11 17.75 -13.47
N TYR A 439 -10.02 17.06 -13.83
CA TYR A 439 -8.65 17.50 -13.56
C TYR A 439 -8.14 18.58 -14.54
N HIS A 440 -7.07 19.26 -14.12
CA HIS A 440 -6.32 20.25 -14.91
C HIS A 440 -4.86 19.80 -15.11
N GLY A 441 -4.13 20.50 -15.98
CA GLY A 441 -2.68 20.28 -16.12
C GLY A 441 -1.89 20.83 -14.93
N ARG A 442 -0.70 20.26 -14.68
CA ARG A 442 0.28 20.78 -13.71
C ARG A 442 0.59 22.26 -13.86
N ALA A 443 1.08 22.89 -12.80
CA ALA A 443 1.50 24.30 -12.81
C ALA A 443 2.40 24.66 -14.01
N GLY A 444 1.98 25.63 -14.81
CA GLY A 444 2.72 26.09 -16.00
C GLY A 444 2.49 25.25 -17.26
N ALA A 445 1.57 24.28 -17.25
CA ALA A 445 1.22 23.49 -18.43
C ALA A 445 0.35 24.25 -19.46
N GLY A 446 -0.14 25.45 -19.14
CA GLY A 446 -0.95 26.26 -20.06
C GLY A 446 -2.40 25.78 -20.20
N GLY A 447 -2.90 25.09 -19.17
CA GLY A 447 -4.30 24.66 -19.05
C GLY A 447 -5.25 25.81 -18.74
N PHE A 448 -6.48 25.50 -18.33
CA PHE A 448 -7.45 26.52 -17.90
C PHE A 448 -7.22 26.99 -16.46
N ARG A 449 -6.70 26.10 -15.60
CA ARG A 449 -6.50 26.30 -14.15
C ARG A 449 -5.23 25.60 -13.67
N ASP A 450 -4.15 25.78 -14.42
CA ASP A 450 -2.95 24.97 -14.24
C ASP A 450 -2.20 25.27 -12.95
N HIS A 451 -2.27 24.34 -12.00
CA HIS A 451 -1.57 24.41 -10.72
C HIS A 451 -1.13 23.01 -10.26
N THR A 452 -0.42 22.92 -9.14
CA THR A 452 -0.03 21.63 -8.54
C THR A 452 -0.28 21.68 -7.04
N LEU A 453 -1.34 21.05 -6.55
CA LEU A 453 -1.86 20.99 -5.16
C LEU A 453 -2.34 22.32 -4.58
N ASN A 454 -1.77 23.44 -5.03
CA ASN A 454 -2.26 24.79 -4.82
C ASN A 454 -1.59 25.77 -5.79
N ASP A 455 -2.10 27.01 -5.82
CA ASP A 455 -1.64 28.09 -6.68
C ASP A 455 -0.23 28.62 -6.35
N PHE A 456 0.38 28.21 -5.22
CA PHE A 456 1.60 28.82 -4.70
C PHE A 456 2.87 28.03 -4.98
N VAL A 457 2.74 26.84 -5.60
CA VAL A 457 3.86 25.94 -5.82
C VAL A 457 3.86 25.31 -7.21
N SER A 458 5.06 24.95 -7.66
CA SER A 458 5.26 23.89 -8.65
C SER A 458 6.05 22.76 -8.03
N ALA A 459 5.92 21.55 -8.57
CA ALA A 459 6.61 20.38 -8.06
C ALA A 459 7.36 19.65 -9.18
N GLU A 460 8.48 19.06 -8.79
CA GLU A 460 9.36 18.26 -9.63
C GLU A 460 9.73 16.98 -8.87
N MET A 461 9.80 15.88 -9.60
CA MET A 461 10.16 14.56 -9.09
C MET A 461 11.17 13.91 -10.02
N ASN A 462 12.32 13.53 -9.49
CA ASN A 462 13.45 12.95 -10.23
C ASN A 462 13.84 13.79 -11.47
N GLY A 463 13.87 15.12 -11.36
CA GLY A 463 14.23 16.00 -12.47
C GLY A 463 13.09 16.32 -13.44
N LYS A 464 11.89 15.76 -13.24
CA LYS A 464 10.73 15.94 -14.11
C LYS A 464 9.64 16.74 -13.40
N ASP A 465 9.13 17.80 -14.01
CA ASP A 465 7.96 18.52 -13.49
C ASP A 465 6.76 17.57 -13.38
N ILE A 466 5.97 17.71 -12.32
CA ILE A 466 4.84 16.82 -12.03
C ILE A 466 3.60 17.62 -11.61
N GLY A 467 2.43 17.11 -11.96
CA GLY A 467 1.13 17.62 -11.51
C GLY A 467 0.37 16.60 -10.70
N GLU A 468 -0.87 16.96 -10.38
CA GLU A 468 -1.76 16.13 -9.56
C GLU A 468 -2.11 14.82 -10.26
N VAL A 469 -2.27 14.82 -11.59
CA VAL A 469 -2.59 13.62 -12.37
C VAL A 469 -1.48 12.58 -12.24
N GLU A 470 -0.23 12.96 -12.47
CA GLU A 470 0.92 12.06 -12.32
C GLU A 470 1.13 11.62 -10.87
N LEU A 471 0.99 12.55 -9.92
CA LEU A 471 1.13 12.29 -8.49
C LEU A 471 0.10 11.27 -7.98
N LEU A 472 -1.17 11.46 -8.31
CA LEU A 472 -2.25 10.55 -7.94
C LEU A 472 -2.10 9.19 -8.62
N ALA A 473 -1.73 9.15 -9.89
CA ALA A 473 -1.54 7.89 -10.60
C ALA A 473 -0.41 7.05 -9.99
N LEU A 474 0.70 7.69 -9.57
CA LEU A 474 1.78 7.01 -8.85
C LEU A 474 1.38 6.61 -7.43
N GLY A 475 0.71 7.49 -6.69
CA GLY A 475 0.24 7.20 -5.32
C GLY A 475 -0.76 6.05 -5.27
N LEU A 476 -1.77 6.05 -6.14
CA LEU A 476 -2.73 4.95 -6.27
C LEU A 476 -2.05 3.66 -6.75
N SER A 477 -1.07 3.75 -7.66
CA SER A 477 -0.30 2.57 -8.09
C SER A 477 0.49 1.94 -6.94
N ALA A 478 1.04 2.75 -6.02
CA ALA A 478 1.72 2.26 -4.82
C ALA A 478 0.76 1.51 -3.87
N LEU A 479 -0.55 1.78 -3.95
CA LEU A 479 -1.61 1.10 -3.21
C LEU A 479 -2.22 -0.08 -4.01
N GLY A 480 -1.72 -0.35 -5.21
CA GLY A 480 -2.19 -1.41 -6.09
C GLY A 480 -3.40 -1.05 -6.97
N THR A 481 -3.81 0.22 -7.00
CA THR A 481 -4.92 0.71 -7.81
C THR A 481 -4.42 1.35 -9.11
N ARG A 482 -4.97 0.92 -10.25
CA ARG A 482 -4.57 1.44 -11.57
C ARG A 482 -5.43 2.63 -11.98
N VAL A 483 -4.83 3.79 -12.24
CA VAL A 483 -5.57 4.88 -12.89
C VAL A 483 -5.77 4.54 -14.35
N VAL A 484 -7.01 4.25 -14.76
CA VAL A 484 -7.34 3.80 -16.13
C VAL A 484 -7.97 4.90 -16.97
N LEU A 485 -8.56 5.92 -16.35
CA LEU A 485 -9.23 7.04 -17.00
C LEU A 485 -8.85 8.37 -16.36
N VAL A 486 -8.56 9.38 -17.17
CA VAL A 486 -8.41 10.78 -16.74
C VAL A 486 -9.31 11.67 -17.59
N THR A 487 -10.10 12.52 -16.96
CA THR A 487 -10.96 13.50 -17.64
C THR A 487 -10.70 14.88 -17.07
N GLY A 488 -10.73 15.89 -17.92
CA GLY A 488 -10.26 17.21 -17.53
C GLY A 488 -10.03 18.12 -18.73
N ASP A 489 -9.13 19.08 -18.61
CA ASP A 489 -8.71 19.85 -19.76
C ASP A 489 -7.69 19.13 -20.67
N HIS A 490 -7.42 19.71 -21.83
CA HIS A 490 -6.40 19.22 -22.75
C HIS A 490 -4.99 19.06 -22.12
N ALA A 491 -4.63 19.85 -21.10
CA ALA A 491 -3.35 19.76 -20.43
C ALA A 491 -3.32 18.57 -19.46
N ALA A 492 -4.41 18.31 -18.71
CA ALA A 492 -4.59 17.11 -17.90
C ALA A 492 -4.49 15.82 -18.75
N VAL A 493 -5.09 15.85 -19.94
CA VAL A 493 -4.98 14.73 -20.90
C VAL A 493 -3.54 14.52 -21.35
N ALA A 494 -2.81 15.59 -21.68
CA ALA A 494 -1.41 15.49 -22.07
C ALA A 494 -0.55 14.91 -20.94
N GLU A 495 -0.79 15.35 -19.70
CA GLU A 495 -0.12 14.82 -18.51
C GLU A 495 -0.42 13.33 -18.28
N ALA A 496 -1.68 12.92 -18.36
CA ALA A 496 -2.08 11.50 -18.26
C ALA A 496 -1.37 10.63 -19.30
N LYS A 497 -1.27 11.11 -20.55
CA LYS A 497 -0.60 10.39 -21.64
C LYS A 497 0.92 10.33 -21.48
N ALA A 498 1.52 11.36 -20.90
CA ALA A 498 2.94 11.36 -20.54
C ALA A 498 3.24 10.40 -19.39
N ALA A 499 2.31 10.24 -18.44
CA ALA A 499 2.40 9.27 -17.36
C ALA A 499 2.32 7.84 -17.88
N SER A 500 1.32 7.55 -18.73
CA SER A 500 1.24 6.31 -19.48
C SER A 500 0.36 6.45 -20.72
N PRO A 501 0.85 6.07 -21.92
CA PRO A 501 0.08 6.22 -23.16
C PRO A 501 -1.19 5.35 -23.18
N THR A 502 -1.25 4.29 -22.34
CA THR A 502 -2.39 3.37 -22.27
C THR A 502 -3.58 3.94 -21.50
N ILE A 503 -3.39 4.93 -20.63
CA ILE A 503 -4.47 5.56 -19.85
C ILE A 503 -5.52 6.12 -20.84
N GLU A 504 -6.79 5.76 -20.69
CA GLU A 504 -7.86 6.43 -21.45
C GLU A 504 -7.97 7.87 -20.96
N SER A 505 -8.20 8.82 -21.87
CA SER A 505 -8.28 10.22 -21.48
C SER A 505 -9.32 10.95 -22.31
N VAL A 506 -10.07 11.85 -21.67
CA VAL A 506 -11.11 12.67 -22.33
C VAL A 506 -10.92 14.13 -21.95
N ALA A 507 -10.63 14.97 -22.94
CA ALA A 507 -10.64 16.42 -22.76
C ALA A 507 -12.10 16.89 -22.77
N VAL A 508 -12.62 17.31 -21.62
CA VAL A 508 -13.97 17.89 -21.49
C VAL A 508 -13.95 19.39 -21.78
N ARG A 509 -12.76 20.02 -21.70
CA ARG A 509 -12.49 21.42 -22.06
C ARG A 509 -11.14 21.55 -22.77
N TRP A 510 -11.08 22.32 -23.86
CA TRP A 510 -9.83 22.51 -24.63
C TRP A 510 -9.81 23.85 -25.35
N ARG A 511 -8.64 24.27 -25.84
CA ARG A 511 -8.50 25.39 -26.77
C ARG A 511 -8.38 24.86 -28.19
N ASN A 512 -9.13 25.42 -29.14
CA ASN A 512 -8.93 25.11 -30.56
C ASN A 512 -7.70 25.84 -31.11
N VAL A 513 -7.40 25.65 -32.41
CA VAL A 513 -6.23 26.24 -33.07
C VAL A 513 -6.27 27.78 -33.07
N GLU A 514 -7.46 28.39 -32.99
CA GLU A 514 -7.66 29.83 -32.85
C GLU A 514 -7.58 30.32 -31.38
N GLY A 515 -7.28 29.44 -30.42
CA GLY A 515 -7.17 29.77 -28.99
C GLY A 515 -8.51 29.90 -28.26
N GLN A 516 -9.63 29.65 -28.94
CA GLN A 516 -10.98 29.73 -28.37
C GLN A 516 -11.28 28.52 -27.48
N SER A 517 -11.89 28.80 -26.32
CA SER A 517 -12.37 27.78 -25.40
C SER A 517 -13.50 26.96 -26.02
N ARG A 518 -13.34 25.64 -26.02
CA ARG A 518 -14.32 24.64 -26.42
C ARG A 518 -14.52 23.65 -25.28
N PHE A 519 -15.70 23.05 -25.20
CA PHE A 519 -16.07 22.12 -24.14
C PHE A 519 -17.15 21.17 -24.64
N LEU A 520 -17.24 20.00 -24.01
CA LEU A 520 -18.36 19.08 -24.23
C LEU A 520 -19.63 19.68 -23.64
N SER A 521 -20.74 19.64 -24.38
CA SER A 521 -22.02 20.13 -23.86
C SER A 521 -22.53 19.25 -22.72
N GLU A 522 -23.36 19.81 -21.84
CA GLU A 522 -23.97 19.07 -20.74
C GLU A 522 -24.77 17.85 -21.23
N SER A 523 -25.38 17.92 -22.41
CA SER A 523 -26.14 16.82 -23.01
C SER A 523 -25.27 15.71 -23.57
N GLU A 524 -24.07 16.01 -24.06
CA GLU A 524 -23.20 15.03 -24.72
C GLU A 524 -22.25 14.35 -23.74
N ALA A 525 -21.74 15.10 -22.76
CA ALA A 525 -20.69 14.66 -21.85
C ALA A 525 -20.99 13.32 -21.14
N PRO A 526 -22.19 13.07 -20.56
CA PRO A 526 -22.46 11.82 -19.86
C PRO A 526 -22.24 10.57 -20.73
N SER A 527 -22.74 10.59 -21.97
CA SER A 527 -22.62 9.44 -22.88
C SER A 527 -21.17 9.14 -23.28
N ILE A 528 -20.36 10.20 -23.47
CA ILE A 528 -18.95 10.09 -23.83
C ILE A 528 -18.14 9.57 -22.66
N LEU A 529 -18.36 10.10 -21.46
CA LEU A 529 -17.63 9.74 -20.24
C LEU A 529 -17.94 8.30 -19.80
N GLU A 530 -19.20 7.89 -19.85
CA GLU A 530 -19.63 6.53 -19.56
C GLU A 530 -19.00 5.52 -20.55
N ALA A 531 -18.98 5.86 -21.85
CA ALA A 531 -18.32 5.04 -22.86
C ALA A 531 -16.80 4.98 -22.67
N ALA A 532 -16.16 6.08 -22.26
CA ALA A 532 -14.74 6.12 -21.97
C ALA A 532 -14.39 5.24 -20.77
N ALA A 533 -15.15 5.28 -19.69
CA ALA A 533 -14.97 4.41 -18.53
C ALA A 533 -15.10 2.92 -18.89
N ARG A 534 -16.09 2.54 -19.71
CA ARG A 534 -16.22 1.16 -20.23
C ARG A 534 -15.02 0.70 -21.04
N ARG A 535 -14.44 1.57 -21.87
CA ARG A 535 -13.22 1.25 -22.64
C ARG A 535 -12.01 1.16 -21.71
N ALA A 536 -11.85 2.13 -20.81
CA ALA A 536 -10.76 2.21 -19.86
C ALA A 536 -10.65 0.95 -18.98
N ALA A 537 -11.79 0.46 -18.48
CA ALA A 537 -11.88 -0.75 -17.67
C ALA A 537 -11.34 -2.03 -18.34
N LYS A 538 -11.28 -2.05 -19.68
CA LYS A 538 -10.79 -3.19 -20.47
C LYS A 538 -9.31 -3.05 -20.84
N LYS A 539 -8.68 -1.91 -20.56
CA LYS A 539 -7.27 -1.68 -20.91
C LYS A 539 -6.35 -2.27 -19.86
N ALA A 540 -5.28 -2.90 -20.32
CA ALA A 540 -4.17 -3.32 -19.47
C ALA A 540 -3.27 -2.11 -19.17
N VAL A 541 -3.69 -1.25 -18.24
CA VAL A 541 -2.85 -0.16 -17.74
C VAL A 541 -1.91 -0.73 -16.65
N PRO A 542 -0.58 -0.58 -16.78
CA PRO A 542 0.34 -1.06 -15.75
C PRO A 542 0.20 -0.22 -14.48
N LEU A 543 0.57 -0.80 -13.33
CA LEU A 543 0.86 0.00 -12.14
C LEU A 543 2.07 0.89 -12.45
N LEU A 544 1.94 2.20 -12.24
CA LEU A 544 3.05 3.12 -12.46
C LEU A 544 4.11 2.90 -11.38
N THR A 545 5.37 2.86 -11.79
CA THR A 545 6.52 2.74 -10.90
C THR A 545 7.49 3.87 -11.15
N SER A 546 8.29 4.21 -10.12
CA SER A 546 9.36 5.19 -10.22
C SER A 546 10.59 4.67 -9.49
N LYS A 547 11.77 5.11 -9.94
CA LYS A 547 13.04 4.76 -9.31
C LYS A 547 13.11 5.41 -7.92
N VAL A 548 13.35 4.59 -6.91
CA VAL A 548 13.58 5.02 -5.53
C VAL A 548 15.08 5.10 -5.21
N PRO A 549 15.52 5.99 -4.30
CA PRO A 549 14.71 7.02 -3.65
C PRO A 549 14.28 8.11 -4.65
N LEU A 550 13.04 8.59 -4.51
CA LEU A 550 12.51 9.71 -5.28
C LEU A 550 13.08 11.01 -4.74
N GLU A 551 13.70 11.80 -5.59
CA GLU A 551 14.06 13.18 -5.28
C GLU A 551 12.88 14.08 -5.59
N LEU A 552 12.48 14.89 -4.62
CA LEU A 552 11.32 15.76 -4.70
C LEU A 552 11.78 17.19 -4.50
N ARG A 553 11.25 18.08 -5.34
CA ARG A 553 11.54 19.50 -5.31
C ARG A 553 10.25 20.28 -5.45
N VAL A 554 9.94 21.11 -4.46
CA VAL A 554 8.81 22.04 -4.47
C VAL A 554 9.36 23.45 -4.59
N ARG A 555 8.96 24.19 -5.63
CA ARG A 555 9.34 25.59 -5.80
C ARG A 555 8.20 26.45 -5.27
N ALA A 556 8.45 27.18 -4.18
CA ALA A 556 7.49 28.13 -3.61
C ALA A 556 7.60 29.50 -4.30
N ARG A 557 6.55 30.30 -4.19
CA ARG A 557 6.47 31.66 -4.76
C ARG A 557 7.57 32.62 -4.26
N GLY A 558 8.01 32.48 -3.01
CA GLY A 558 8.93 33.42 -2.37
C GLY A 558 9.91 32.77 -1.39
N GLU A 559 11.03 33.44 -1.12
CA GLU A 559 12.10 32.90 -0.29
C GLU A 559 11.72 32.80 1.19
N ALA A 560 11.00 33.81 1.71
CA ALA A 560 10.47 33.80 3.07
C ALA A 560 9.39 32.72 3.25
N SER A 561 8.51 32.55 2.25
CA SER A 561 7.51 31.48 2.23
C SER A 561 8.18 30.10 2.23
N ALA A 562 9.23 29.91 1.42
CA ALA A 562 9.99 28.66 1.40
C ALA A 562 10.63 28.34 2.77
N LYS A 563 11.21 29.34 3.44
CA LYS A 563 11.78 29.16 4.79
C LYS A 563 10.72 28.72 5.80
N ALA A 564 9.61 29.45 5.87
CA ALA A 564 8.53 29.14 6.80
C ALA A 564 7.86 27.79 6.48
N ALA A 565 7.79 27.41 5.20
CA ALA A 565 7.27 26.13 4.76
C ALA A 565 8.14 24.95 5.22
N VAL A 566 9.48 25.08 5.21
CA VAL A 566 10.37 24.03 5.74
C VAL A 566 10.09 23.76 7.21
N GLU A 567 9.95 24.81 8.03
CA GLU A 567 9.68 24.68 9.47
C GLU A 567 8.32 24.02 9.73
N ARG A 568 7.27 24.48 9.04
CA ARG A 568 5.92 23.90 9.15
C ARG A 568 5.86 22.45 8.66
N ALA A 569 6.44 22.16 7.50
CA ALA A 569 6.42 20.82 6.90
C ALA A 569 7.18 19.81 7.77
N SER A 570 8.37 20.19 8.27
CA SER A 570 9.16 19.32 9.14
C SER A 570 8.39 18.96 10.41
N SER A 571 7.76 19.96 11.04
CA SER A 571 6.92 19.75 12.23
C SER A 571 5.73 18.84 11.94
N ALA A 572 5.03 19.06 10.81
CA ALA A 572 3.88 18.27 10.42
C ALA A 572 4.22 16.82 10.05
N LEU A 573 5.36 16.58 9.39
CA LEU A 573 5.83 15.23 9.07
C LEU A 573 6.19 14.43 10.32
N VAL A 574 6.84 15.08 11.30
CA VAL A 574 7.17 14.46 12.59
C VAL A 574 5.90 14.13 13.38
N ALA A 575 5.01 15.12 13.54
CA ALA A 575 3.75 14.93 14.28
C ALA A 575 2.79 13.93 13.61
N GLY A 576 2.82 13.85 12.27
CA GLY A 576 1.96 12.98 11.48
C GLY A 576 2.43 11.53 11.38
N ARG A 577 3.69 11.21 11.76
CA ARG A 577 4.32 9.91 11.46
C ARG A 577 3.54 8.71 12.01
N GLU A 578 3.23 8.70 13.31
CA GLU A 578 2.52 7.57 13.94
C GLU A 578 1.11 7.42 13.38
N ARG A 579 0.40 8.54 13.21
CA ARG A 579 -1.00 8.53 12.77
C ARG A 579 -1.15 8.14 11.31
N LEU A 580 -0.27 8.64 10.43
CA LEU A 580 -0.24 8.27 9.01
C LEU A 580 0.21 6.81 8.86
N SER A 581 1.14 6.34 9.70
CA SER A 581 1.58 4.93 9.64
C SER A 581 0.44 3.97 10.02
N THR A 582 -0.36 4.29 11.03
CA THR A 582 -1.55 3.50 11.39
C THR A 582 -2.60 3.50 10.28
N LEU A 583 -2.76 4.62 9.58
CA LEU A 583 -3.81 4.79 8.56
C LEU A 583 -3.43 4.18 7.20
N LEU A 584 -2.13 4.05 6.93
CA LEU A 584 -1.57 3.41 5.74
C LEU A 584 -1.33 1.89 5.93
N GLU A 585 -1.67 1.34 7.11
CA GLU A 585 -1.36 -0.04 7.51
C GLU A 585 0.13 -0.40 7.29
N GLY A 586 1.03 0.57 7.49
CA GLY A 586 2.47 0.43 7.24
C GLY A 586 3.24 1.71 7.55
N PRO A 587 4.56 1.67 7.76
CA PRO A 587 5.31 2.84 8.18
C PRO A 587 5.31 3.92 7.07
N LEU A 588 4.98 5.17 7.42
CA LEU A 588 5.31 6.29 6.56
C LEU A 588 6.83 6.49 6.59
N VAL A 589 7.52 6.08 5.52
CA VAL A 589 8.98 6.23 5.40
C VAL A 589 9.31 7.47 4.56
N VAL A 590 9.78 8.52 5.24
CA VAL A 590 10.42 9.69 4.63
C VAL A 590 11.87 9.70 5.11
N GLU A 591 12.81 9.34 4.24
CA GLU A 591 14.26 9.38 4.54
C GLU A 591 14.91 10.54 3.78
N GLY A 592 15.48 11.48 4.52
CA GLY A 592 16.21 12.62 3.98
C GLY A 592 15.96 13.89 4.77
N THR A 593 16.85 14.86 4.61
CA THR A 593 16.68 16.20 5.20
C THR A 593 15.91 17.06 4.22
N LEU A 594 14.83 17.70 4.68
CA LEU A 594 14.18 18.77 3.92
C LEU A 594 15.09 20.00 3.94
N THR A 595 15.70 20.31 2.80
CA THR A 595 16.60 21.46 2.65
C THR A 595 15.96 22.55 1.80
N ARG A 596 16.43 23.78 1.99
CA ARG A 596 16.01 24.94 1.19
C ARG A 596 17.15 25.39 0.27
N GLU A 597 16.86 25.49 -1.01
CA GLU A 597 17.74 26.04 -2.05
C GLU A 597 17.04 27.23 -2.72
N GLY A 598 17.29 28.45 -2.21
CA GLY A 598 16.56 29.65 -2.65
C GLY A 598 15.06 29.54 -2.36
N LYS A 599 14.23 29.56 -3.41
CA LYS A 599 12.77 29.34 -3.34
C LYS A 599 12.36 27.85 -3.39
N SER A 600 13.32 26.94 -3.54
CA SER A 600 13.04 25.50 -3.67
C SER A 600 13.21 24.78 -2.34
N LEU A 601 12.33 23.83 -2.06
CA LEU A 601 12.41 22.87 -0.97
C LEU A 601 12.72 21.50 -1.57
N VAL A 602 13.77 20.84 -1.12
CA VAL A 602 14.28 19.59 -1.70
C VAL A 602 14.41 18.52 -0.63
N TRP A 603 13.98 17.30 -0.94
CA TRP A 603 14.21 16.13 -0.09
C TRP A 603 14.15 14.85 -0.92
N ARG A 604 14.42 13.72 -0.27
CA ARG A 604 14.28 12.40 -0.88
C ARG A 604 13.25 11.57 -0.13
N SER A 605 12.67 10.60 -0.82
CA SER A 605 11.83 9.59 -0.18
C SER A 605 12.14 8.21 -0.74
N PRO A 606 12.34 7.19 0.12
CA PRO A 606 12.70 5.84 -0.32
C PRO A 606 11.50 5.05 -0.85
N THR A 607 10.29 5.59 -0.75
CA THR A 607 9.05 4.94 -1.22
C THR A 607 8.18 5.93 -2.00
N ALA A 608 7.42 5.43 -2.98
CA ALA A 608 6.48 6.25 -3.74
C ALA A 608 5.36 6.83 -2.85
N LEU A 609 4.89 6.06 -1.88
CA LEU A 609 3.86 6.50 -0.94
C LEU A 609 4.38 7.58 0.02
N GLY A 610 5.59 7.39 0.56
CA GLY A 610 6.26 8.42 1.37
C GLY A 610 6.54 9.69 0.57
N ALA A 611 6.94 9.55 -0.68
CA ALA A 611 7.17 10.67 -1.60
C ALA A 611 5.90 11.49 -1.79
N PHE A 612 4.80 10.79 -2.06
CA PHE A 612 3.50 11.41 -2.26
C PHE A 612 3.06 12.19 -1.01
N VAL A 613 2.97 11.51 0.15
CA VAL A 613 2.52 12.12 1.41
C VAL A 613 3.39 13.32 1.80
N SER A 614 4.71 13.18 1.70
CA SER A 614 5.61 14.28 2.03
C SER A 614 5.46 15.46 1.07
N LEU A 615 5.26 15.22 -0.22
CA LEU A 615 5.04 16.29 -1.19
C LEU A 615 3.78 17.08 -0.89
N ILE A 616 2.69 16.40 -0.49
CA ILE A 616 1.44 17.06 -0.11
C ILE A 616 1.64 17.92 1.13
N VAL A 617 2.30 17.38 2.16
CA VAL A 617 2.56 18.11 3.40
C VAL A 617 3.43 19.34 3.13
N VAL A 618 4.48 19.19 2.33
CA VAL A 618 5.37 20.30 1.95
C VAL A 618 4.63 21.34 1.11
N ALA A 619 3.91 20.93 0.06
CA ALA A 619 3.12 21.84 -0.77
C ALA A 619 2.04 22.58 0.04
N SER A 620 1.37 21.89 0.97
CA SER A 620 0.39 22.48 1.88
C SER A 620 1.04 23.49 2.83
N ALA A 621 2.25 23.19 3.32
CA ALA A 621 3.01 24.09 4.16
C ALA A 621 3.46 25.36 3.41
N CYS A 622 3.55 25.35 2.08
CA CYS A 622 3.83 26.53 1.27
C CYS A 622 2.64 27.49 1.10
N ARG A 623 1.43 27.11 1.53
CA ARG A 623 0.28 28.02 1.53
C ARG A 623 0.50 29.17 2.53
N PRO A 624 0.01 30.38 2.21
CA PRO A 624 -0.03 31.48 3.18
C PRO A 624 -0.80 31.09 4.46
N PRO A 625 -0.53 31.74 5.61
CA PRO A 625 -1.31 31.54 6.82
C PRO A 625 -2.81 31.71 6.54
N GLN A 626 -3.64 30.80 7.07
CA GLN A 626 -5.07 30.71 6.76
C GLN A 626 -5.85 32.01 7.04
N GLU A 627 -5.35 32.83 7.96
CA GLU A 627 -5.88 34.15 8.29
C GLU A 627 -5.83 35.11 7.09
N ALA A 628 -4.83 35.00 6.20
CA ALA A 628 -4.71 35.82 5.00
C ALA A 628 -5.87 35.57 4.02
N TRP A 629 -6.25 34.30 3.83
CA TRP A 629 -7.34 33.93 2.92
C TRP A 629 -8.71 34.41 3.41
N GLY A 630 -8.94 34.38 4.72
CA GLY A 630 -10.16 34.94 5.32
C GLY A 630 -10.35 36.41 4.96
N PHE A 631 -9.27 37.19 5.00
CA PHE A 631 -9.28 38.59 4.59
C PHE A 631 -9.44 38.77 3.07
N ILE A 632 -8.91 37.86 2.24
CA ILE A 632 -9.12 37.89 0.79
C ILE A 632 -10.60 37.65 0.44
N GLU A 633 -11.26 36.68 1.08
CA GLU A 633 -12.69 36.44 0.88
C GLU A 633 -13.55 37.61 1.35
N GLU A 634 -13.25 38.16 2.52
CA GLU A 634 -13.91 39.36 3.05
C GLU A 634 -13.77 40.52 2.06
N GLY A 635 -12.56 40.76 1.58
CA GLY A 635 -12.29 41.82 0.61
C GLY A 635 -13.02 41.63 -0.71
N TYR A 636 -13.11 40.38 -1.19
CA TYR A 636 -13.85 40.06 -2.41
C TYR A 636 -15.35 40.28 -2.26
N ARG A 637 -15.97 39.82 -1.15
CA ARG A 637 -17.39 40.05 -0.88
C ARG A 637 -17.69 41.54 -0.78
N ALA A 638 -16.82 42.30 -0.11
CA ALA A 638 -16.94 43.75 -0.02
C ALA A 638 -16.81 44.44 -1.38
N TYR A 639 -15.86 44.01 -2.22
CA TYR A 639 -15.69 44.54 -3.58
C TYR A 639 -16.94 44.31 -4.45
N GLN A 640 -17.51 43.10 -4.39
CA GLN A 640 -18.75 42.78 -5.11
C GLN A 640 -19.96 43.59 -4.60
N ALA A 641 -20.00 43.88 -3.30
CA ALA A 641 -21.01 44.75 -2.71
C ALA A 641 -20.77 46.25 -2.99
N GLY A 642 -19.75 46.61 -3.78
CA GLY A 642 -19.37 48.00 -4.07
C GLY A 642 -18.73 48.75 -2.90
N SER A 643 -18.42 48.06 -1.80
CA SER A 643 -17.79 48.64 -0.60
C SER A 643 -16.26 48.61 -0.73
N TYR A 644 -15.74 49.47 -1.60
CA TYR A 644 -14.34 49.39 -2.04
C TYR A 644 -13.32 49.69 -0.93
N GLU A 645 -13.62 50.59 0.01
CA GLU A 645 -12.73 50.88 1.14
C GLU A 645 -12.59 49.69 2.08
N THR A 646 -13.71 49.00 2.37
CA THR A 646 -13.70 47.75 3.15
C THR A 646 -12.93 46.66 2.39
N ALA A 647 -13.09 46.59 1.07
CA ALA A 647 -12.33 45.65 0.24
C ALA A 647 -10.82 45.89 0.34
N ILE A 648 -10.39 47.15 0.19
CA ILE A 648 -8.97 47.53 0.28
C ILE A 648 -8.41 47.19 1.66
N ALA A 649 -9.09 47.56 2.74
CA ALA A 649 -8.62 47.30 4.10
C ALA A 649 -8.48 45.80 4.39
N ALA A 650 -9.42 44.98 3.93
CA ALA A 650 -9.33 43.53 4.07
C ALA A 650 -8.13 42.98 3.26
N TYR A 651 -7.97 43.40 2.01
CA TYR A 651 -6.81 42.98 1.21
C TYR A 651 -5.47 43.46 1.78
N GLU A 652 -5.38 44.64 2.39
CA GLU A 652 -4.16 45.11 3.05
C GLU A 652 -3.80 44.22 4.24
N ARG A 653 -4.78 43.80 5.05
CA ARG A 653 -4.59 42.81 6.13
C ARG A 653 -4.16 41.45 5.59
N ALA A 654 -4.65 41.05 4.41
CA ALA A 654 -4.16 39.85 3.75
C ALA A 654 -2.67 39.98 3.35
N LEU A 655 -2.25 41.14 2.83
CA LEU A 655 -0.86 41.40 2.44
C LEU A 655 0.08 41.62 3.63
N GLU A 656 -0.42 42.03 4.81
CA GLU A 656 0.37 42.01 6.04
C GLU A 656 0.82 40.58 6.40
N LEU A 657 0.01 39.58 6.03
CA LEU A 657 0.27 38.17 6.27
C LEU A 657 1.00 37.49 5.11
N ASP A 658 0.77 37.92 3.87
CA ASP A 658 1.50 37.48 2.68
C ASP A 658 1.83 38.66 1.74
N PRO A 659 2.96 39.35 1.95
CA PRO A 659 3.34 40.52 1.17
C PRO A 659 3.61 40.25 -0.31
N ASP A 660 3.81 38.98 -0.69
CA ASP A 660 4.18 38.60 -2.05
C ASP A 660 2.97 38.13 -2.87
N ASP A 661 1.74 38.27 -2.36
CA ASP A 661 0.55 37.87 -3.09
C ASP A 661 0.17 38.84 -4.22
N VAL A 662 0.70 38.58 -5.41
CA VAL A 662 0.40 39.30 -6.67
C VAL A 662 -1.11 39.38 -6.94
N ALA A 663 -1.87 38.33 -6.66
CA ALA A 663 -3.30 38.33 -6.94
C ALA A 663 -4.01 39.34 -6.03
N THR A 664 -3.64 39.38 -4.76
CA THR A 664 -4.17 40.36 -3.80
C THR A 664 -3.67 41.77 -4.09
N TRP A 665 -2.42 41.97 -4.55
CA TRP A 665 -1.97 43.26 -5.08
C TRP A 665 -2.82 43.74 -6.27
N CYS A 666 -3.15 42.85 -7.21
CA CYS A 666 -4.02 43.20 -8.35
C CYS A 666 -5.47 43.44 -7.92
N ARG A 667 -5.99 42.70 -6.92
CA ARG A 667 -7.31 42.98 -6.31
C ARG A 667 -7.36 44.35 -5.65
N ILE A 668 -6.32 44.73 -4.89
CA ILE A 668 -6.18 46.10 -4.35
C ILE A 668 -6.13 47.13 -5.47
N GLY A 669 -5.35 46.89 -6.52
CA GLY A 669 -5.27 47.77 -7.68
C GLY A 669 -6.64 48.02 -8.30
N ARG A 670 -7.43 46.96 -8.52
CA ARG A 670 -8.80 47.03 -9.03
C ARG A 670 -9.76 47.73 -8.08
N ALA A 671 -9.69 47.44 -6.78
CA ALA A 671 -10.52 48.09 -5.77
C ALA A 671 -10.24 49.60 -5.68
N ARG A 672 -8.95 49.98 -5.70
CA ARG A 672 -8.53 51.39 -5.72
C ARG A 672 -8.94 52.09 -7.01
N LEU A 673 -8.87 51.42 -8.16
CA LEU A 673 -9.34 51.96 -9.44
C LEU A 673 -10.86 52.21 -9.41
N ALA A 674 -11.64 51.23 -8.96
CA ALA A 674 -13.10 51.34 -8.85
C ALA A 674 -13.54 52.41 -7.85
N HIS A 675 -12.73 52.64 -6.80
CA HIS A 675 -12.92 53.70 -5.83
C HIS A 675 -12.40 55.10 -6.30
N GLY A 676 -11.82 55.19 -7.50
CA GLY A 676 -11.32 56.45 -8.08
C GLY A 676 -9.90 56.85 -7.67
N LYS A 677 -9.21 56.05 -6.86
CA LYS A 677 -7.84 56.29 -6.36
C LYS A 677 -6.77 55.83 -7.35
N ARG A 678 -6.71 56.47 -8.53
CA ARG A 678 -5.82 56.05 -9.64
C ARG A 678 -4.33 56.00 -9.32
N ALA A 679 -3.80 56.93 -8.50
CA ALA A 679 -2.38 56.94 -8.14
C ALA A 679 -2.01 55.71 -7.27
N GLU A 680 -2.84 55.41 -6.28
CA GLU A 680 -2.66 54.25 -5.39
C GLU A 680 -2.93 52.93 -6.12
N ALA A 681 -3.84 52.92 -7.10
CA ALA A 681 -4.07 51.79 -7.99
C ALA A 681 -2.82 51.47 -8.83
N ARG A 682 -2.20 52.49 -9.44
CA ARG A 682 -0.93 52.33 -10.17
C ARG A 682 0.16 51.75 -9.28
N ALA A 683 0.32 52.26 -8.06
CA ALA A 683 1.31 51.72 -7.12
C ALA A 683 1.07 50.23 -6.81
N ALA A 684 -0.19 49.84 -6.59
CA ALA A 684 -0.54 48.44 -6.34
C ALA A 684 -0.29 47.53 -7.55
N PHE A 685 -0.64 47.97 -8.76
CA PHE A 685 -0.34 47.21 -9.97
C PHE A 685 1.17 47.14 -10.25
N SER A 686 1.94 48.19 -9.99
CA SER A 686 3.41 48.13 -10.08
C SER A 686 4.01 47.16 -9.06
N ALA A 687 3.48 47.11 -7.83
CA ALA A 687 3.91 46.15 -6.82
C ALA A 687 3.58 44.70 -7.24
N ALA A 688 2.43 44.49 -7.89
CA ALA A 688 2.06 43.22 -8.49
C ALA A 688 3.01 42.85 -9.64
N MET A 689 3.26 43.79 -10.57
CA MET A 689 4.11 43.58 -11.74
C MET A 689 5.57 43.29 -11.37
N ALA A 690 6.09 43.90 -10.32
CA ALA A 690 7.43 43.61 -9.80
C ALA A 690 7.61 42.16 -9.30
N ARG A 691 6.49 41.44 -9.12
CA ARG A 691 6.42 40.07 -8.62
C ARG A 691 5.75 39.12 -9.62
N ILE A 692 5.47 39.59 -10.83
CA ILE A 692 4.64 38.87 -11.82
C ILE A 692 5.32 37.61 -12.37
N ASP A 693 6.64 37.59 -12.36
CA ASP A 693 7.44 36.43 -12.78
C ASP A 693 7.29 35.24 -11.82
N ASP A 694 6.80 35.50 -10.59
CA ASP A 694 6.50 34.46 -9.59
C ASP A 694 5.09 33.86 -9.76
N VAL A 695 4.35 34.25 -10.81
CA VAL A 695 3.00 33.76 -11.13
C VAL A 695 3.06 32.91 -12.40
N ASN A 696 2.53 31.69 -12.35
CA ASN A 696 2.38 30.82 -13.52
C ASN A 696 1.02 30.96 -14.23
N ASP A 697 0.08 31.71 -13.65
CA ASP A 697 -1.24 31.98 -14.21
C ASP A 697 -1.18 33.11 -15.26
N GLN A 698 -1.28 32.74 -16.53
CA GLN A 698 -1.28 33.67 -17.66
C GLN A 698 -2.48 34.64 -17.62
N GLN A 699 -3.64 34.20 -17.15
CA GLN A 699 -4.82 35.05 -17.02
C GLN A 699 -4.61 36.10 -15.93
N MET A 700 -3.96 35.75 -14.81
CA MET A 700 -3.58 36.71 -13.80
C MET A 700 -2.59 37.74 -14.34
N LYS A 701 -1.61 37.32 -15.16
CA LYS A 701 -0.68 38.25 -15.84
C LYS A 701 -1.41 39.24 -16.72
N GLU A 702 -2.36 38.77 -17.51
CA GLU A 702 -3.19 39.62 -18.37
C GLU A 702 -4.04 40.60 -17.55
N VAL A 703 -4.69 40.14 -16.48
CA VAL A 703 -5.51 40.99 -15.60
C VAL A 703 -4.67 42.08 -14.94
N CYS A 704 -3.49 41.74 -14.42
CA CYS A 704 -2.58 42.70 -13.80
C CYS A 704 -2.02 43.70 -14.81
N THR A 705 -1.66 43.24 -16.01
CA THR A 705 -1.15 44.10 -17.09
C THR A 705 -2.22 45.05 -17.61
N GLN A 706 -3.44 44.56 -17.84
CA GLN A 706 -4.56 45.38 -18.27
C GLN A 706 -4.92 46.41 -17.20
N GLY A 707 -5.00 46.01 -15.92
CA GLY A 707 -5.28 46.93 -14.82
C GLY A 707 -4.22 48.03 -14.67
N ALA A 708 -2.94 47.71 -14.90
CA ALA A 708 -1.87 48.70 -14.93
C ALA A 708 -2.06 49.72 -16.07
N SER A 709 -2.49 49.25 -17.25
CA SER A 709 -2.82 50.09 -18.41
C SER A 709 -4.02 51.01 -18.13
N ASP A 710 -5.09 50.46 -17.57
CA ASP A 710 -6.32 51.18 -17.23
C ASP A 710 -6.06 52.27 -16.17
N ALA A 711 -5.18 51.98 -15.20
CA ALA A 711 -4.77 52.93 -14.18
C ALA A 711 -3.85 54.05 -14.72
N ALA A 712 -3.22 53.83 -15.88
CA ALA A 712 -2.37 54.79 -16.57
C ALA A 712 -3.13 55.65 -17.61
N ALA A 713 -4.29 55.21 -18.09
CA ALA A 713 -5.14 55.96 -19.01
C ALA A 713 -5.78 57.20 -18.32
N LYS A 714 -5.82 58.32 -19.05
CA LYS A 714 -6.24 59.65 -18.56
C LYS A 714 -7.73 59.72 -18.18
#